data_AF-A0A5C5VMY8-F1
#
_entry.id   AF-A0A5C5VMY8-F1
#
_cell.length_a   1.000
_cell.length_b   1.000
_cell.length_c   1.000
_cell.angle_alpha   90.00
_cell.angle_beta   90.00
_cell.angle_gamma   90.00
#
_symmetry.space_group_name_H-M   'P 1'
#
loop_
_entity.id
_entity.type
_entity.pdbx_description
1 polymer ?
#
loop_
_entity_poly.entity_id
_entity_poly.type
_entity_poly.pdbx_seq_one_letter_code
_entity_poly.pdbx_strand_id
1 'polypeptide(L)'
;MPIRHLTLPLAVSLLLFACAAWGQETPPAAAIIYSDAVAFQKAEEYQLAAEEWNKFLTRYENDPLAEKARNNLAVCQLKLEKYPDAAKNFYAILQNNPKTELREDALLNLGSTYYSWAKTSDAKQFDRAAKTFEQLYKEYPKGKNADQALYFAGESFYLSDQKQRSLGPYKALVEQFTHSPYRADAAYAWGVTLEELNKPGEAADVYGKFLAAFPQHDLAAEVRMRQAETMLTQNDFAKATQTLTAVTADPKFPLIDHALYRLAFAQLKQDQLAAAGATYAKLASDYPKSKYHDEALMLAGRCYYRAEDWNQAAKLLGAAAKLPDDAGLEAAHWLCRVYLKTGKPQDAEKLAASKLAAAKGSPQLVPLLIDQADALYDQPKRRGESVKLYQQIVTQHPKDPQAPQALYNGAFAALETQDFATASRLAKAFVDQFPKHELLLDAKYVAAEAALQEKKRNDAERMFRELIAAGGNRPEQGKWQLRLALALQLQEKHNDVVALLAPIAGKQADAALKAEANFLLGSSQFALNQFPVAQQSLAASLAAKPDWRQADETLILLARAQHQQGDDASAIATIQKMQQQFPSSSLGDHAAYRLGEFYYAAGDYPRAAHQYQVVADKFASSSLAPHALYGLGWSHIQQQQGKEATDAFSTLLTKHGAHELAPQSLHARAVARRLAGDLAGAAGDVDAYLRKSPQAADKADALYLKGLCLVGANDQAGAAAQFAALKKEFPKYENDDKVLYELAWSLKASGSDAQGTETFAELAKSHPESPLAAEANYHVGEAAYNRQDYDAAKKAYAAALSGAQAADVGEKSAYKLGWSNYQQGDYAAASAAFAEQTNKYPSGPLAADASFMRGECLYKQDKFADAAGAYGQVKADQLSSDDMRDLWRLHAGQSAAQLKKWDESIRWMTELLTKSPDSPVAAEAEYEIGWANYNQKKVDEAVKRFTAAAELSPGRTGARARFMLGELYFEKKDYPAAEAQFKRVVLGFGGAGSVDEVKPWQAKSAYELGRCNEVRIRDAVGAARVHYISEATKYYGMVVSDYPQAAEAKLAASRLKAIDKL
;
A
#
# COMPACT_ATOMS: atom_id res chain seq x y z
N MET A 1 -19.22 -14.20 -51.73
CA MET A 1 -20.15 -15.28 -52.16
C MET A 1 -19.51 -16.64 -51.84
N PRO A 2 -20.29 -17.73 -51.70
CA PRO A 2 -20.21 -18.66 -50.54
C PRO A 2 -19.36 -19.93 -50.82
N ILE A 3 -19.10 -20.88 -49.89
CA ILE A 3 -19.93 -21.58 -48.87
C ILE A 3 -19.02 -21.93 -47.66
N ARG A 4 -19.24 -21.60 -46.37
CA ARG A 4 -20.36 -21.74 -45.40
C ARG A 4 -20.61 -23.16 -44.83
N HIS A 5 -20.11 -23.44 -43.61
CA HIS A 5 -20.65 -24.29 -42.52
C HIS A 5 -19.58 -24.33 -41.40
N LEU A 6 -19.79 -24.07 -40.10
CA LEU A 6 -20.92 -23.50 -39.36
C LEU A 6 -20.58 -22.09 -38.85
N THR A 7 -21.51 -21.15 -39.04
CA THR A 7 -21.65 -19.96 -38.18
C THR A 7 -23.12 -19.64 -38.07
N LEU A 8 -23.69 -19.64 -36.87
CA LEU A 8 -24.92 -18.89 -36.58
C LEU A 8 -24.91 -18.39 -35.12
N PRO A 9 -25.49 -17.22 -34.83
CA PRO A 9 -25.08 -16.38 -33.71
C PRO A 9 -26.26 -16.01 -32.78
N LEU A 10 -26.12 -14.89 -32.05
CA LEU A 10 -27.02 -14.29 -31.06
C LEU A 10 -27.00 -15.04 -29.71
N ALA A 11 -26.44 -14.45 -28.65
CA ALA A 11 -27.07 -13.37 -27.89
C ALA A 11 -28.49 -13.73 -27.43
N VAL A 12 -28.60 -14.26 -26.20
CA VAL A 12 -29.44 -13.72 -25.12
C VAL A 12 -29.07 -14.45 -23.80
N SER A 13 -29.01 -13.70 -22.70
CA SER A 13 -28.92 -14.21 -21.32
C SER A 13 -27.62 -14.89 -20.86
N LEU A 14 -26.47 -14.21 -20.95
CA LEU A 14 -25.38 -14.47 -20.00
C LEU A 14 -25.67 -13.75 -18.66
N LEU A 15 -26.59 -14.35 -17.90
CA LEU A 15 -26.72 -14.13 -16.46
C LEU A 15 -25.71 -15.07 -15.76
N LEU A 16 -24.98 -14.54 -14.79
CA LEU A 16 -24.20 -15.28 -13.78
C LEU A 16 -23.02 -16.13 -14.31
N PHE A 17 -21.80 -15.60 -14.26
CA PHE A 17 -20.60 -16.44 -14.11
C PHE A 17 -19.46 -15.77 -13.33
N ALA A 18 -19.22 -16.32 -12.14
CA ALA A 18 -17.92 -16.50 -11.47
C ALA A 18 -18.19 -17.42 -10.25
N CYS A 19 -17.50 -18.54 -10.00
CA CYS A 19 -16.42 -19.19 -10.75
C CYS A 19 -16.54 -20.72 -10.67
N ALA A 20 -15.89 -21.41 -11.61
CA ALA A 20 -15.67 -22.85 -11.56
C ALA A 20 -14.57 -23.22 -10.57
N ALA A 21 -14.53 -24.49 -10.17
CA ALA A 21 -13.36 -25.16 -9.60
C ALA A 21 -13.36 -26.61 -10.10
N TRP A 22 -12.17 -27.14 -10.41
CA TRP A 22 -11.99 -28.56 -10.73
C TRP A 22 -12.21 -29.41 -9.49
N GLY A 23 -13.46 -29.84 -9.29
CA GLY A 23 -13.64 -31.20 -8.83
C GLY A 23 -13.28 -32.20 -9.94
N GLN A 24 -13.63 -33.48 -9.77
CA GLN A 24 -14.29 -34.25 -10.84
C GLN A 24 -15.23 -33.28 -11.57
N GLU A 25 -14.82 -32.79 -12.74
CA GLU A 25 -15.50 -31.65 -13.37
C GLU A 25 -16.94 -32.04 -13.55
N THR A 26 -17.86 -31.33 -12.88
CA THR A 26 -19.21 -31.85 -12.59
C THR A 26 -19.72 -32.52 -13.84
N PRO A 27 -19.82 -33.87 -13.86
CA PRO A 27 -20.00 -34.61 -15.10
C PRO A 27 -21.10 -33.93 -15.88
N PRO A 28 -20.96 -33.61 -17.17
CA PRO A 28 -21.88 -32.66 -17.79
C PRO A 28 -23.37 -32.98 -17.52
N ALA A 29 -23.74 -34.26 -17.40
CA ALA A 29 -24.99 -34.74 -16.80
C ALA A 29 -25.30 -34.23 -15.38
N ALA A 30 -24.43 -34.44 -14.39
CA ALA A 30 -24.53 -33.87 -13.05
C ALA A 30 -24.52 -32.33 -13.06
N ALA A 31 -23.71 -31.65 -13.88
CA ALA A 31 -23.78 -30.18 -14.03
C ALA A 31 -25.17 -29.71 -14.44
N ILE A 32 -25.85 -30.51 -15.25
CA ILE A 32 -27.21 -30.22 -15.71
C ILE A 32 -28.29 -30.83 -14.83
N ILE A 33 -28.06 -31.86 -14.02
CA ILE A 33 -28.95 -32.19 -12.89
C ILE A 33 -28.90 -31.08 -11.82
N TYR A 34 -27.74 -30.46 -11.62
CA TYR A 34 -27.56 -29.28 -10.77
C TYR A 34 -28.22 -28.04 -11.38
N SER A 35 -28.07 -27.82 -12.70
CA SER A 35 -28.74 -26.73 -13.42
C SER A 35 -30.25 -26.91 -13.45
N ASP A 36 -30.74 -28.14 -13.67
CA ASP A 36 -32.14 -28.54 -13.61
C ASP A 36 -32.67 -28.29 -12.17
N ALA A 37 -31.96 -28.71 -11.12
CA ALA A 37 -32.30 -28.43 -9.72
C ALA A 37 -32.39 -26.93 -9.42
N VAL A 38 -31.49 -26.11 -9.96
CA VAL A 38 -31.55 -24.64 -9.88
C VAL A 38 -32.70 -24.06 -10.69
N ALA A 39 -33.00 -24.60 -11.88
CA ALA A 39 -34.10 -24.17 -12.72
C ALA A 39 -35.44 -24.44 -12.01
N PHE A 40 -35.58 -25.60 -11.36
CA PHE A 40 -36.69 -25.91 -10.46
C PHE A 40 -36.72 -24.94 -9.27
N GLN A 41 -35.59 -24.70 -8.60
CA GLN A 41 -35.52 -23.76 -7.47
C GLN A 41 -35.93 -22.32 -7.85
N LYS A 42 -35.64 -21.90 -9.09
CA LYS A 42 -36.01 -20.59 -9.65
C LYS A 42 -37.45 -20.52 -10.15
N ALA A 43 -38.04 -21.65 -10.53
CA ALA A 43 -39.48 -21.79 -10.70
C ALA A 43 -40.24 -21.83 -9.36
N GLU A 44 -39.55 -21.56 -8.24
CA GLU A 44 -40.01 -21.68 -6.84
C GLU A 44 -40.46 -23.10 -6.44
N GLU A 45 -40.10 -24.09 -7.25
CA GLU A 45 -40.24 -25.51 -6.96
C GLU A 45 -39.13 -25.94 -5.98
N TYR A 46 -39.01 -25.28 -4.81
CA TYR A 46 -38.04 -25.60 -3.75
C TYR A 46 -38.10 -27.07 -3.31
N GLN A 47 -39.26 -27.72 -3.52
CA GLN A 47 -39.48 -29.15 -3.35
C GLN A 47 -38.75 -29.97 -4.43
N LEU A 48 -39.01 -29.74 -5.74
CA LEU A 48 -38.27 -30.39 -6.84
C LEU A 48 -36.78 -30.05 -6.82
N ALA A 49 -36.42 -28.85 -6.38
CA ALA A 49 -35.04 -28.46 -6.13
C ALA A 49 -34.42 -29.30 -5.00
N ALA A 50 -35.07 -29.40 -3.84
CA ALA A 50 -34.60 -30.24 -2.75
C ALA A 50 -34.58 -31.74 -3.13
N GLU A 51 -35.48 -32.19 -4.00
CA GLU A 51 -35.51 -33.56 -4.54
C GLU A 51 -34.41 -33.82 -5.55
N GLU A 52 -34.17 -32.93 -6.52
CA GLU A 52 -33.06 -33.05 -7.48
C GLU A 52 -31.72 -32.79 -6.79
N TRP A 53 -31.66 -31.94 -5.76
CA TRP A 53 -30.53 -31.88 -4.83
C TRP A 53 -30.36 -33.21 -4.08
N ASN A 54 -31.40 -33.77 -3.49
CA ASN A 54 -31.26 -35.04 -2.77
C ASN A 54 -30.96 -36.23 -3.70
N LYS A 55 -31.45 -36.20 -4.95
CA LYS A 55 -31.15 -37.18 -6.00
C LYS A 55 -29.73 -37.03 -6.51
N PHE A 56 -29.26 -35.79 -6.71
CA PHE A 56 -27.85 -35.48 -6.90
C PHE A 56 -27.06 -36.19 -5.79
N LEU A 57 -27.41 -35.93 -4.54
CA LEU A 57 -26.79 -36.50 -3.34
C LEU A 57 -26.95 -37.99 -3.09
N THR A 58 -27.81 -38.67 -3.85
CA THR A 58 -28.05 -40.11 -3.73
C THR A 58 -27.38 -40.87 -4.87
N ARG A 59 -27.33 -40.29 -6.08
CA ARG A 59 -26.71 -40.91 -7.27
C ARG A 59 -25.26 -40.52 -7.42
N TYR A 60 -25.05 -39.21 -7.39
CA TYR A 60 -23.77 -38.53 -7.45
C TYR A 60 -23.43 -38.19 -6.00
N GLU A 61 -23.46 -39.16 -5.07
CA GLU A 61 -23.33 -38.86 -3.64
C GLU A 61 -21.90 -38.45 -3.21
N ASN A 62 -20.93 -38.79 -4.08
CA ASN A 62 -19.48 -38.58 -3.95
C ASN A 62 -18.91 -37.59 -4.99
N ASP A 63 -19.76 -37.10 -5.89
CA ASP A 63 -19.42 -36.08 -6.89
C ASP A 63 -19.04 -34.73 -6.23
N PRO A 64 -18.30 -33.82 -6.88
CA PRO A 64 -17.88 -32.56 -6.24
C PRO A 64 -18.99 -31.52 -6.13
N LEU A 65 -19.96 -31.50 -7.05
CA LEU A 65 -21.23 -30.86 -6.74
C LEU A 65 -22.15 -31.78 -5.96
N ALA A 66 -21.78 -33.00 -5.55
CA ALA A 66 -22.52 -33.67 -4.48
C ALA A 66 -22.42 -32.78 -3.28
N GLU A 67 -21.22 -32.34 -2.96
CA GLU A 67 -21.06 -31.57 -1.76
C GLU A 67 -21.63 -30.16 -1.87
N LYS A 68 -21.53 -29.53 -3.03
CA LYS A 68 -22.25 -28.27 -3.29
C LYS A 68 -23.75 -28.49 -3.38
N ALA A 69 -24.26 -29.66 -3.77
CA ALA A 69 -25.66 -30.04 -3.65
C ALA A 69 -26.05 -30.40 -2.20
N ARG A 70 -25.10 -30.83 -1.35
CA ARG A 70 -25.31 -31.23 0.06
C ARG A 70 -25.35 -29.97 0.90
N ASN A 71 -24.48 -29.03 0.57
CA ASN A 71 -24.50 -27.63 0.95
C ASN A 71 -25.74 -26.91 0.38
N ASN A 72 -26.09 -27.03 -0.90
CA ASN A 72 -27.27 -26.34 -1.46
C ASN A 72 -28.56 -26.94 -0.89
N LEU A 73 -28.61 -28.26 -0.66
CA LEU A 73 -29.68 -28.89 0.10
C LEU A 73 -29.67 -28.37 1.54
N ALA A 74 -28.52 -28.34 2.22
CA ALA A 74 -28.36 -27.80 3.57
C ALA A 74 -28.68 -26.29 3.64
N VAL A 75 -28.52 -25.54 2.55
CA VAL A 75 -28.79 -24.10 2.44
C VAL A 75 -30.26 -23.87 2.07
N CYS A 76 -30.86 -24.67 1.19
CA CYS A 76 -32.30 -24.73 1.02
C CYS A 76 -32.96 -25.08 2.36
N GLN A 77 -32.41 -26.06 3.07
CA GLN A 77 -32.81 -26.45 4.43
C GLN A 77 -32.57 -25.31 5.43
N LEU A 78 -31.46 -24.58 5.39
CA LEU A 78 -31.17 -23.43 6.25
C LEU A 78 -32.06 -22.21 5.94
N LYS A 79 -32.47 -22.02 4.69
CA LYS A 79 -33.49 -21.02 4.27
C LYS A 79 -34.90 -21.46 4.65
N LEU A 80 -35.12 -22.75 4.81
CA LEU A 80 -36.26 -23.35 5.50
C LEU A 80 -36.02 -23.50 7.03
N GLU A 81 -34.98 -22.84 7.56
CA GLU A 81 -34.53 -22.76 8.98
C GLU A 81 -34.24 -24.09 9.71
N LYS A 82 -33.90 -25.15 8.97
CA LYS A 82 -33.62 -26.51 9.46
C LYS A 82 -32.15 -26.69 9.88
N TYR A 83 -31.69 -25.94 10.89
CA TYR A 83 -30.30 -26.00 11.37
C TYR A 83 -29.76 -27.43 11.67
N PRO A 84 -30.52 -28.36 12.27
CA PRO A 84 -30.02 -29.71 12.54
C PRO A 84 -29.86 -30.58 11.29
N ASP A 85 -30.75 -30.46 10.30
CA ASP A 85 -30.62 -31.16 9.01
C ASP A 85 -29.47 -30.59 8.19
N ALA A 86 -29.32 -29.25 8.20
CA ALA A 86 -28.18 -28.57 7.60
C ALA A 86 -26.87 -29.02 8.27
N ALA A 87 -26.77 -28.97 9.60
CA ALA A 87 -25.60 -29.43 10.35
C ALA A 87 -25.34 -30.93 10.17
N LYS A 88 -26.37 -31.76 10.02
CA LYS A 88 -26.23 -33.20 9.71
C LYS A 88 -25.68 -33.40 8.30
N ASN A 89 -26.20 -32.70 7.29
CA ASN A 89 -25.66 -32.75 5.94
C ASN A 89 -24.22 -32.23 5.91
N PHE A 90 -23.96 -31.07 6.52
CA PHE A 90 -22.62 -30.51 6.74
C PHE A 90 -21.68 -31.39 7.57
N TYR A 91 -22.16 -32.29 8.44
CA TYR A 91 -21.33 -33.25 9.16
C TYR A 91 -21.17 -34.58 8.44
N ALA A 92 -22.16 -35.00 7.65
CA ALA A 92 -22.05 -36.14 6.74
C ALA A 92 -21.02 -35.86 5.64
N ILE A 93 -20.98 -34.62 5.14
CA ILE A 93 -19.85 -34.05 4.37
C ILE A 93 -18.51 -34.41 5.05
N LEU A 94 -18.36 -34.09 6.34
CA LEU A 94 -17.10 -34.31 7.07
C LEU A 94 -16.76 -35.75 7.46
N GLN A 95 -17.76 -36.59 7.70
CA GLN A 95 -17.59 -37.98 8.13
C GLN A 95 -17.42 -38.90 6.93
N ASN A 96 -18.24 -38.72 5.90
CA ASN A 96 -18.21 -39.54 4.69
C ASN A 96 -17.02 -39.14 3.81
N ASN A 97 -16.66 -37.85 3.76
CA ASN A 97 -15.44 -37.38 3.09
C ASN A 97 -14.60 -36.46 3.99
N PRO A 98 -13.76 -37.01 4.88
CA PRO A 98 -12.89 -36.22 5.76
C PRO A 98 -11.76 -35.42 5.08
N LYS A 99 -11.84 -35.13 3.77
CA LYS A 99 -10.85 -34.35 2.99
C LYS A 99 -11.42 -33.49 1.86
N THR A 100 -12.74 -33.37 1.77
CA THR A 100 -13.43 -32.56 0.76
C THR A 100 -12.94 -31.11 0.53
N GLU A 101 -13.25 -30.53 -0.62
CA GLU A 101 -13.13 -29.09 -0.92
C GLU A 101 -14.07 -28.23 -0.05
N LEU A 102 -15.30 -28.70 0.20
CA LEU A 102 -16.10 -28.20 1.33
C LEU A 102 -15.80 -29.01 2.61
N ARG A 103 -14.63 -29.64 2.74
CA ARG A 103 -14.04 -29.76 4.08
C ARG A 103 -13.45 -28.41 4.44
N GLU A 104 -12.87 -27.68 3.50
CA GLU A 104 -12.54 -26.28 3.76
C GLU A 104 -13.80 -25.46 3.94
N ASP A 105 -14.65 -25.39 2.91
CA ASP A 105 -15.88 -24.59 2.97
C ASP A 105 -16.98 -25.19 3.86
N ALA A 106 -16.87 -26.41 4.41
CA ALA A 106 -17.86 -27.00 5.32
C ALA A 106 -17.30 -27.72 6.57
N LEU A 107 -16.00 -27.69 6.86
CA LEU A 107 -15.56 -27.45 8.26
C LEU A 107 -15.75 -25.96 8.56
N LEU A 108 -15.64 -25.08 7.56
CA LEU A 108 -16.13 -23.71 7.65
C LEU A 108 -17.66 -23.69 7.72
N ASN A 109 -18.44 -24.00 6.69
CA ASN A 109 -19.90 -24.05 6.79
C ASN A 109 -20.45 -24.97 7.90
N LEU A 110 -19.82 -26.08 8.32
CA LEU A 110 -20.24 -26.76 9.56
C LEU A 110 -19.79 -26.02 10.81
N GLY A 111 -18.53 -25.59 10.90
CA GLY A 111 -18.00 -24.87 12.05
C GLY A 111 -18.76 -23.57 12.27
N SER A 112 -19.09 -22.85 11.20
CA SER A 112 -19.99 -21.72 11.07
C SER A 112 -21.46 -22.10 11.30
N THR A 113 -21.97 -23.24 10.83
CA THR A 113 -23.33 -23.70 11.19
C THR A 113 -23.42 -23.99 12.69
N TYR A 114 -22.42 -24.64 13.28
CA TYR A 114 -22.28 -24.87 14.72
C TYR A 114 -22.04 -23.57 15.48
N TYR A 115 -21.27 -22.63 14.96
CA TYR A 115 -20.99 -21.32 15.57
C TYR A 115 -22.22 -20.39 15.50
N SER A 116 -22.99 -20.45 14.41
CA SER A 116 -24.27 -19.76 14.26
C SER A 116 -25.36 -20.40 15.12
N TRP A 117 -25.50 -21.72 15.11
CA TRP A 117 -26.35 -22.47 16.03
C TRP A 117 -25.95 -22.19 17.48
N ALA A 118 -24.65 -22.07 17.78
CA ALA A 118 -24.16 -21.73 19.11
C ALA A 118 -24.45 -20.29 19.54
N LYS A 119 -24.33 -19.32 18.62
CA LYS A 119 -24.73 -17.93 18.87
C LYS A 119 -26.24 -17.76 18.99
N THR A 120 -27.03 -18.55 18.27
CA THR A 120 -28.50 -18.41 18.25
C THR A 120 -29.18 -19.18 19.39
N SER A 121 -28.74 -20.40 19.74
CA SER A 121 -29.45 -21.23 20.72
C SER A 121 -28.66 -22.31 21.50
N ASP A 122 -27.44 -22.72 21.12
CA ASP A 122 -26.67 -23.75 21.87
C ASP A 122 -25.15 -23.52 21.91
N ALA A 123 -24.69 -22.66 22.83
CA ALA A 123 -23.29 -22.27 23.00
C ALA A 123 -22.28 -23.44 23.12
N LYS A 124 -22.72 -24.68 23.39
CA LYS A 124 -21.85 -25.85 23.52
C LYS A 124 -21.23 -26.33 22.21
N GLN A 125 -21.76 -25.90 21.05
CA GLN A 125 -21.21 -26.32 19.75
C GLN A 125 -19.88 -25.62 19.38
N PHE A 126 -19.42 -24.60 20.13
CA PHE A 126 -18.14 -23.91 19.85
C PHE A 126 -16.92 -24.84 19.95
N ASP A 127 -16.88 -25.80 20.88
CA ASP A 127 -15.77 -26.78 20.96
C ASP A 127 -15.76 -27.74 19.76
N ARG A 128 -16.95 -28.10 19.23
CA ARG A 128 -17.05 -28.84 17.98
C ARG A 128 -16.54 -28.01 16.82
N ALA A 129 -16.98 -26.75 16.70
CA ALA A 129 -16.45 -25.81 15.70
C ALA A 129 -14.92 -25.67 15.82
N ALA A 130 -14.37 -25.50 17.03
CA ALA A 130 -12.94 -25.37 17.28
C ALA A 130 -12.13 -26.58 16.82
N LYS A 131 -12.58 -27.78 17.18
CA LYS A 131 -11.95 -29.02 16.73
C LYS A 131 -12.10 -29.19 15.23
N THR A 132 -13.28 -28.88 14.67
CA THR A 132 -13.56 -28.81 13.24
C THR A 132 -12.61 -27.85 12.53
N PHE A 133 -12.26 -26.69 13.10
CA PHE A 133 -11.34 -25.72 12.53
C PHE A 133 -9.84 -26.02 12.79
N GLU A 134 -9.43 -26.60 13.92
CA GLU A 134 -8.04 -27.04 14.09
C GLU A 134 -7.78 -28.26 13.22
N GLN A 135 -8.76 -29.15 13.15
CA GLN A 135 -8.77 -30.24 12.18
C GLN A 135 -8.66 -29.67 10.77
N LEU A 136 -9.40 -28.58 10.47
CA LEU A 136 -9.23 -27.82 9.25
C LEU A 136 -7.76 -27.43 9.05
N TYR A 137 -7.14 -26.59 9.89
CA TYR A 137 -5.76 -26.20 9.66
C TYR A 137 -4.72 -27.36 9.69
N LYS A 138 -4.85 -28.31 10.60
CA LYS A 138 -3.91 -29.44 10.69
C LYS A 138 -3.94 -30.28 9.40
N GLU A 139 -5.10 -30.31 8.74
CA GLU A 139 -5.30 -30.92 7.44
C GLU A 139 -4.99 -29.94 6.28
N TYR A 140 -5.11 -28.62 6.50
CA TYR A 140 -4.76 -27.52 5.59
C TYR A 140 -3.68 -26.62 6.18
N PRO A 141 -2.42 -27.09 6.21
CA PRO A 141 -1.33 -26.27 6.69
C PRO A 141 -1.13 -25.01 5.84
N LYS A 142 -1.62 -25.02 4.58
CA LYS A 142 -1.34 -24.02 3.52
C LYS A 142 -2.54 -23.72 2.57
N GLY A 143 -3.79 -23.87 3.02
CA GLY A 143 -5.05 -23.73 2.21
C GLY A 143 -5.71 -22.34 2.12
N LYS A 144 -6.82 -22.21 1.37
CA LYS A 144 -7.43 -20.90 0.98
C LYS A 144 -8.41 -20.32 2.00
N ASN A 145 -9.03 -21.20 2.76
CA ASN A 145 -9.67 -20.88 4.02
C ASN A 145 -8.74 -21.37 5.13
N ALA A 146 -7.47 -21.70 4.88
CA ALA A 146 -6.63 -22.22 5.95
C ALA A 146 -6.16 -21.07 6.80
N ASP A 147 -5.88 -19.91 6.22
CA ASP A 147 -5.82 -18.68 6.97
C ASP A 147 -7.14 -18.37 7.71
N GLN A 148 -8.29 -18.55 7.06
CA GLN A 148 -9.59 -18.47 7.70
C GLN A 148 -9.81 -19.57 8.76
N ALA A 149 -9.10 -20.69 8.69
CA ALA A 149 -9.19 -21.87 9.55
C ALA A 149 -8.32 -21.70 10.77
N LEU A 150 -7.09 -21.30 10.52
CA LEU A 150 -6.12 -20.80 11.47
C LEU A 150 -6.72 -19.70 12.31
N TYR A 151 -7.44 -18.79 11.64
CA TYR A 151 -8.25 -17.79 12.28
C TYR A 151 -9.42 -18.41 13.05
N PHE A 152 -10.38 -19.08 12.43
CA PHE A 152 -11.56 -19.59 13.13
C PHE A 152 -11.31 -20.78 14.08
N ALA A 153 -10.17 -21.47 14.01
CA ALA A 153 -9.67 -22.47 14.96
C ALA A 153 -9.00 -21.79 16.12
N GLY A 154 -8.18 -20.79 15.83
CA GLY A 154 -7.57 -19.99 16.85
C GLY A 154 -8.65 -19.32 17.69
N GLU A 155 -9.63 -18.69 17.03
CA GLU A 155 -10.81 -18.07 17.61
C GLU A 155 -11.71 -19.09 18.30
N SER A 156 -12.10 -20.18 17.65
CA SER A 156 -13.01 -21.13 18.28
C SER A 156 -12.35 -21.92 19.42
N PHE A 157 -11.03 -22.16 19.39
CA PHE A 157 -10.31 -22.68 20.56
C PHE A 157 -10.21 -21.64 21.65
N TYR A 158 -9.91 -20.38 21.33
CA TYR A 158 -9.92 -19.30 22.30
C TYR A 158 -11.29 -19.16 22.99
N LEU A 159 -12.38 -19.22 22.21
CA LEU A 159 -13.78 -19.21 22.65
C LEU A 159 -14.24 -20.51 23.35
N SER A 160 -13.46 -21.60 23.23
CA SER A 160 -13.65 -22.85 24.00
C SER A 160 -12.50 -23.12 24.99
N ASP A 161 -11.79 -22.05 25.40
CA ASP A 161 -10.73 -21.99 26.42
C ASP A 161 -9.50 -22.91 26.21
N GLN A 162 -9.20 -23.26 24.96
CA GLN A 162 -8.08 -24.12 24.53
C GLN A 162 -6.88 -23.31 23.98
N LYS A 163 -6.55 -22.18 24.62
CA LYS A 163 -5.60 -21.14 24.13
C LYS A 163 -4.20 -21.64 23.73
N GLN A 164 -3.61 -22.60 24.44
CA GLN A 164 -2.28 -23.14 24.06
C GLN A 164 -2.27 -23.85 22.69
N ARG A 165 -3.45 -24.26 22.19
CA ARG A 165 -3.61 -24.89 20.86
C ARG A 165 -3.92 -23.91 19.74
N SER A 166 -4.37 -22.68 20.02
CA SER A 166 -4.58 -21.65 18.98
C SER A 166 -3.29 -21.02 18.47
N LEU A 167 -2.19 -21.10 19.24
CA LEU A 167 -0.86 -20.60 18.84
C LEU A 167 -0.29 -21.20 17.55
N GLY A 168 -0.18 -22.54 17.52
CA GLY A 168 0.42 -23.28 16.41
C GLY A 168 -0.30 -23.01 15.08
N PRO A 169 -1.63 -22.93 15.11
CA PRO A 169 -2.41 -22.28 14.08
C PRO A 169 -1.88 -20.89 13.74
N TYR A 170 -2.20 -19.84 14.51
CA TYR A 170 -1.96 -18.47 14.07
C TYR A 170 -0.49 -18.23 13.62
N LYS A 171 0.49 -18.93 14.22
CA LYS A 171 1.90 -19.00 13.76
C LYS A 171 2.06 -19.29 12.28
N ALA A 172 1.48 -20.38 11.81
CA ALA A 172 1.65 -20.82 10.44
C ALA A 172 1.02 -19.84 9.45
N LEU A 173 -0.12 -19.24 9.80
CA LEU A 173 -0.79 -18.25 8.96
C LEU A 173 0.17 -17.11 8.60
N VAL A 174 0.87 -16.63 9.60
CA VAL A 174 1.56 -15.34 9.56
C VAL A 174 2.95 -15.44 8.95
N GLU A 175 3.62 -16.56 9.14
CA GLU A 175 4.93 -16.79 8.53
C GLU A 175 4.78 -17.33 7.10
N GLN A 176 3.73 -18.11 6.84
CA GLN A 176 3.68 -18.99 5.67
C GLN A 176 2.69 -18.51 4.59
N PHE A 177 1.74 -17.60 4.91
CA PHE A 177 0.71 -17.11 3.98
C PHE A 177 0.78 -15.59 3.77
N THR A 178 1.92 -15.08 3.30
CA THR A 178 2.25 -13.65 3.37
C THR A 178 1.25 -12.65 2.76
N HIS A 179 0.28 -13.11 1.96
CA HIS A 179 -0.72 -12.28 1.24
C HIS A 179 -2.18 -12.52 1.68
N SER A 180 -2.42 -13.28 2.74
CA SER A 180 -3.76 -13.60 3.22
C SER A 180 -4.50 -12.37 3.80
N PRO A 181 -5.82 -12.20 3.58
CA PRO A 181 -6.61 -11.14 4.21
C PRO A 181 -6.71 -11.34 5.73
N TYR A 182 -6.87 -12.59 6.17
CA TYR A 182 -6.83 -12.96 7.58
C TYR A 182 -5.41 -12.85 8.20
N ARG A 183 -4.37 -12.47 7.43
CA ARG A 183 -2.99 -12.43 7.95
C ARG A 183 -2.69 -11.25 8.82
N ALA A 184 -3.30 -10.10 8.57
CA ALA A 184 -3.23 -9.02 9.56
C ALA A 184 -3.92 -9.50 10.86
N ASP A 185 -5.19 -9.88 10.77
CA ASP A 185 -6.00 -10.29 11.91
C ASP A 185 -5.39 -11.44 12.71
N ALA A 186 -4.72 -12.40 12.05
CA ALA A 186 -4.03 -13.50 12.71
C ALA A 186 -2.58 -13.24 13.09
N ALA A 187 -1.86 -12.30 12.46
CA ALA A 187 -0.55 -11.87 12.96
C ALA A 187 -0.71 -11.07 14.25
N TYR A 188 -1.81 -10.33 14.33
CA TYR A 188 -2.33 -9.81 15.56
C TYR A 188 -2.71 -10.95 16.53
N ALA A 189 -3.68 -11.82 16.19
CA ALA A 189 -4.17 -12.86 17.10
C ALA A 189 -3.10 -13.88 17.55
N TRP A 190 -2.09 -14.15 16.73
CA TRP A 190 -0.94 -15.00 17.08
C TRP A 190 -0.11 -14.37 18.19
N GLY A 191 0.37 -13.15 17.98
CA GLY A 191 1.20 -12.48 18.97
C GLY A 191 0.43 -12.26 20.28
N VAL A 192 -0.87 -11.92 20.19
CA VAL A 192 -1.76 -11.78 21.35
C VAL A 192 -1.84 -13.09 22.13
N THR A 193 -2.04 -14.20 21.42
CA THR A 193 -2.08 -15.53 22.06
C THR A 193 -0.70 -15.92 22.65
N LEU A 194 0.42 -15.46 22.08
CA LEU A 194 1.77 -15.68 22.65
C LEU A 194 1.99 -14.87 23.93
N GLU A 195 1.52 -13.63 23.98
CA GLU A 195 1.54 -12.80 25.19
C GLU A 195 0.72 -13.46 26.32
N GLU A 196 -0.49 -13.93 26.03
CA GLU A 196 -1.36 -14.61 27.01
C GLU A 196 -0.78 -15.93 27.53
N LEU A 197 0.10 -16.58 26.77
CA LEU A 197 0.83 -17.79 27.18
C LEU A 197 2.25 -17.49 27.68
N ASN A 198 2.53 -16.22 27.99
CA ASN A 198 3.76 -15.70 28.56
C ASN A 198 5.03 -16.04 27.74
N LYS A 199 4.92 -15.95 26.41
CA LYS A 199 6.02 -16.13 25.44
C LYS A 199 6.38 -14.82 24.72
N PRO A 200 6.84 -13.78 25.43
CA PRO A 200 7.15 -12.48 24.83
C PRO A 200 8.20 -12.61 23.73
N GLY A 201 9.32 -13.32 23.96
CA GLY A 201 10.41 -13.51 22.98
C GLY A 201 9.93 -13.73 21.54
N GLU A 202 9.10 -14.76 21.34
CA GLU A 202 8.54 -15.09 20.03
C GLU A 202 7.54 -14.02 19.52
N ALA A 203 6.72 -13.42 20.39
CA ALA A 203 5.67 -12.46 20.02
C ALA A 203 6.23 -11.20 19.32
N ALA A 204 7.37 -10.67 19.76
CA ALA A 204 7.99 -9.49 19.14
C ALA A 204 8.39 -9.74 17.69
N ASP A 205 8.88 -10.94 17.37
CA ASP A 205 9.23 -11.31 16.01
C ASP A 205 7.98 -11.42 15.12
N VAL A 206 6.86 -11.92 15.67
CA VAL A 206 5.56 -12.01 14.98
C VAL A 206 5.05 -10.65 14.58
N TYR A 207 4.95 -9.74 15.55
CA TYR A 207 4.42 -8.42 15.30
C TYR A 207 5.33 -7.64 14.33
N GLY A 208 6.65 -7.90 14.34
CA GLY A 208 7.56 -7.39 13.30
C GLY A 208 7.22 -7.90 11.90
N LYS A 209 6.85 -9.19 11.77
CA LYS A 209 6.40 -9.80 10.51
C LYS A 209 5.02 -9.30 10.05
N PHE A 210 4.13 -8.90 10.96
CA PHE A 210 2.93 -8.14 10.61
C PHE A 210 3.37 -6.81 9.97
N LEU A 211 4.17 -6.01 10.70
CA LEU A 211 4.36 -4.59 10.40
C LEU A 211 5.23 -4.34 9.17
N ALA A 212 6.16 -5.25 8.88
CA ALA A 212 6.93 -5.24 7.65
C ALA A 212 6.05 -5.54 6.41
N ALA A 213 4.94 -6.28 6.56
CA ALA A 213 4.09 -6.71 5.45
C ALA A 213 2.77 -5.93 5.33
N PHE A 214 2.25 -5.40 6.45
CA PHE A 214 0.99 -4.65 6.53
C PHE A 214 1.17 -3.29 7.23
N PRO A 215 2.14 -2.45 6.80
CA PRO A 215 2.43 -1.19 7.49
C PRO A 215 1.25 -0.21 7.53
N GLN A 216 0.29 -0.36 6.62
CA GLN A 216 -0.87 0.50 6.42
C GLN A 216 -2.23 -0.19 6.71
N HIS A 217 -2.25 -1.35 7.38
CA HIS A 217 -3.50 -2.00 7.81
C HIS A 217 -4.02 -1.36 9.10
N ASP A 218 -5.34 -1.31 9.32
CA ASP A 218 -5.95 -0.63 10.48
C ASP A 218 -5.44 -1.16 11.83
N LEU A 219 -5.15 -2.46 11.94
CA LEU A 219 -4.55 -3.08 13.14
C LEU A 219 -3.06 -2.74 13.37
N ALA A 220 -2.36 -2.07 12.43
CA ALA A 220 -0.92 -1.88 12.51
C ALA A 220 -0.47 -1.05 13.73
N ALA A 221 -1.24 -0.04 14.16
CA ALA A 221 -0.90 0.74 15.35
C ALA A 221 -0.99 -0.12 16.64
N GLU A 222 -1.99 -0.98 16.76
CA GLU A 222 -2.13 -1.87 17.91
C GLU A 222 -1.04 -2.95 17.93
N VAL A 223 -0.69 -3.49 16.77
CA VAL A 223 0.38 -4.48 16.63
C VAL A 223 1.74 -3.89 17.00
N ARG A 224 2.02 -2.63 16.64
CA ARG A 224 3.23 -1.91 17.10
C ARG A 224 3.28 -1.84 18.64
N MET A 225 2.14 -1.64 19.31
CA MET A 225 2.09 -1.51 20.77
C MET A 225 2.61 -2.76 21.44
N ARG A 226 2.06 -3.89 21.00
CA ARG A 226 2.38 -5.21 21.53
C ARG A 226 3.80 -5.66 21.18
N GLN A 227 4.28 -5.36 19.97
CA GLN A 227 5.69 -5.58 19.61
C GLN A 227 6.65 -4.87 20.56
N ALA A 228 6.37 -3.58 20.78
CA ALA A 228 7.30 -2.72 21.47
C ALA A 228 7.34 -2.97 22.97
N GLU A 229 6.17 -3.23 23.57
CA GLU A 229 6.04 -3.69 24.94
C GLU A 229 6.82 -5.00 25.15
N THR A 230 6.72 -5.91 24.19
CA THR A 230 7.50 -7.15 24.19
C THR A 230 9.01 -6.91 24.13
N MET A 231 9.50 -5.99 23.28
CA MET A 231 10.92 -5.63 23.19
C MET A 231 11.47 -5.04 24.52
N LEU A 232 10.67 -4.30 25.29
CA LEU A 232 11.09 -3.79 26.61
C LEU A 232 11.46 -4.91 27.57
N THR A 233 10.70 -6.01 27.56
CA THR A 233 10.95 -7.15 28.46
C THR A 233 12.28 -7.85 28.16
N GLN A 234 12.80 -7.69 26.93
CA GLN A 234 14.08 -8.24 26.47
C GLN A 234 15.26 -7.29 26.78
N ASN A 235 15.02 -6.15 27.44
CA ASN A 235 15.94 -5.01 27.59
C ASN A 235 16.46 -4.44 26.25
N ASP A 236 15.82 -4.78 25.12
CA ASP A 236 16.02 -4.10 23.83
C ASP A 236 15.22 -2.79 23.84
N PHE A 237 15.58 -1.94 24.81
CA PHE A 237 14.93 -0.67 25.08
C PHE A 237 15.00 0.27 23.86
N ALA A 238 15.96 0.06 22.95
CA ALA A 238 16.12 0.83 21.73
C ALA A 238 15.04 0.50 20.69
N LYS A 239 14.89 -0.77 20.28
CA LYS A 239 13.82 -1.17 19.35
C LYS A 239 12.43 -1.00 19.97
N ALA A 240 12.33 -1.21 21.28
CA ALA A 240 11.09 -0.93 22.02
C ALA A 240 10.72 0.56 21.98
N THR A 241 11.67 1.45 22.22
CA THR A 241 11.48 2.91 22.11
C THR A 241 11.00 3.29 20.71
N GLN A 242 11.65 2.76 19.68
CA GLN A 242 11.28 3.00 18.28
C GLN A 242 9.85 2.56 17.99
N THR A 243 9.49 1.35 18.41
CA THR A 243 8.21 0.74 18.03
C THR A 243 7.04 1.30 18.86
N LEU A 244 7.23 1.60 20.16
CA LEU A 244 6.23 2.28 21.01
C LEU A 244 5.93 3.69 20.49
N THR A 245 6.92 4.35 19.88
CA THR A 245 6.74 5.69 19.33
C THR A 245 5.78 5.67 18.14
N ALA A 246 5.93 4.71 17.23
CA ALA A 246 5.05 4.53 16.07
C ALA A 246 3.62 4.05 16.41
N VAL A 247 3.32 3.84 17.70
CA VAL A 247 1.99 3.57 18.28
C VAL A 247 1.35 4.87 18.73
N THR A 248 2.07 5.60 19.59
CA THR A 248 1.62 6.87 20.17
C THR A 248 1.41 7.96 19.12
N ALA A 249 1.94 7.72 17.91
CA ALA A 249 1.84 8.59 16.75
C ALA A 249 0.61 8.32 15.86
N ASP A 250 -0.09 7.19 15.99
CA ASP A 250 -1.37 7.01 15.29
C ASP A 250 -2.49 7.61 16.17
N PRO A 251 -3.10 8.74 15.77
CA PRO A 251 -4.12 9.40 16.58
C PRO A 251 -5.44 8.62 16.65
N LYS A 252 -5.61 7.57 15.83
CA LYS A 252 -6.75 6.65 15.91
C LYS A 252 -6.52 5.52 16.92
N PHE A 253 -5.31 5.38 17.47
CA PHE A 253 -5.00 4.37 18.48
C PHE A 253 -5.45 4.80 19.90
N PRO A 254 -6.26 3.99 20.62
CA PRO A 254 -6.88 4.45 21.87
C PRO A 254 -6.03 4.37 23.15
N LEU A 255 -4.92 3.63 23.20
CA LEU A 255 -4.18 3.31 24.45
C LEU A 255 -2.83 4.04 24.60
N ILE A 256 -2.82 5.35 24.33
CA ILE A 256 -1.59 6.13 24.20
C ILE A 256 -0.89 6.40 25.54
N ASP A 257 -1.60 6.53 26.67
CA ASP A 257 -1.00 6.80 27.99
C ASP A 257 -0.03 5.71 28.47
N HIS A 258 -0.46 4.47 28.31
CA HIS A 258 0.27 3.30 28.73
C HIS A 258 1.53 3.10 27.87
N ALA A 259 1.38 3.26 26.56
CA ALA A 259 2.49 3.25 25.61
C ALA A 259 3.58 4.27 25.99
N LEU A 260 3.18 5.44 26.48
CA LEU A 260 4.10 6.49 26.93
C LEU A 260 4.83 6.14 28.24
N TYR A 261 4.15 5.67 29.28
CA TYR A 261 4.83 5.25 30.52
C TYR A 261 5.95 4.24 30.28
N ARG A 262 5.69 3.32 29.37
CA ARG A 262 6.58 2.22 29.01
C ARG A 262 7.76 2.71 28.18
N LEU A 263 7.51 3.65 27.29
CA LEU A 263 8.51 4.43 26.58
C LEU A 263 9.43 5.17 27.58
N ALA A 264 8.89 5.82 28.63
CA ALA A 264 9.66 6.50 29.69
C ALA A 264 10.67 5.58 30.41
N PHE A 265 10.20 4.40 30.76
CA PHE A 265 11.00 3.42 31.48
C PHE A 265 12.11 2.85 30.60
N ALA A 266 11.78 2.53 29.34
CA ALA A 266 12.75 2.16 28.31
C ALA A 266 13.88 3.19 28.25
N GLN A 267 13.48 4.46 28.24
CA GLN A 267 14.36 5.61 28.16
C GLN A 267 15.28 5.67 29.40
N LEU A 268 14.77 5.64 30.63
CA LEU A 268 15.62 5.71 31.85
C LEU A 268 16.73 4.67 31.88
N LYS A 269 16.41 3.44 31.46
CA LYS A 269 17.33 2.31 31.52
C LYS A 269 18.45 2.36 30.48
N GLN A 270 18.35 3.30 29.54
CA GLN A 270 19.41 3.70 28.62
C GLN A 270 20.18 4.94 29.12
N ASP A 271 20.22 5.16 30.45
CA ASP A 271 20.67 6.36 31.17
C ASP A 271 20.04 7.68 30.70
N GLN A 272 18.83 7.62 30.15
CA GLN A 272 18.11 8.80 29.69
C GLN A 272 17.36 9.41 30.88
N LEU A 273 18.13 9.89 31.87
CA LEU A 273 17.68 10.54 33.10
C LEU A 273 16.57 11.57 32.86
N ALA A 274 16.68 12.32 31.75
CA ALA A 274 15.69 13.29 31.31
C ALA A 274 14.48 12.68 30.58
N ALA A 275 14.66 11.72 29.66
CA ALA A 275 13.52 11.15 28.89
C ALA A 275 12.65 10.22 29.75
N ALA A 276 13.25 9.60 30.77
CA ALA A 276 12.55 9.02 31.90
C ALA A 276 11.71 10.06 32.66
N GLY A 277 12.38 11.10 33.18
CA GLY A 277 11.74 12.19 33.89
C GLY A 277 10.66 12.88 33.04
N ALA A 278 10.77 12.82 31.72
CA ALA A 278 9.85 13.44 30.77
C ALA A 278 8.67 12.54 30.40
N THR A 279 8.85 11.28 30.01
CA THR A 279 7.69 10.46 29.60
C THR A 279 6.97 9.87 30.84
N TYR A 280 7.62 9.82 32.01
CA TYR A 280 6.92 9.71 33.29
C TYR A 280 6.13 10.99 33.62
N ALA A 281 6.70 12.17 33.37
CA ALA A 281 5.94 13.42 33.47
C ALA A 281 4.79 13.51 32.44
N LYS A 282 4.93 12.95 31.23
CA LYS A 282 3.87 12.93 30.20
C LYS A 282 2.72 12.04 30.63
N LEU A 283 3.00 10.84 31.17
CA LEU A 283 1.91 10.08 31.78
C LEU A 283 1.27 10.90 32.89
N ALA A 284 2.06 11.45 33.81
CA ALA A 284 1.55 12.25 34.94
C ALA A 284 0.78 13.52 34.51
N SER A 285 0.71 13.83 33.20
CA SER A 285 0.20 15.07 32.60
C SER A 285 -0.92 14.89 31.57
N ASP A 286 -0.73 14.13 30.47
CA ASP A 286 -1.79 13.90 29.45
C ASP A 286 -2.95 13.07 30.03
N TYR A 287 -2.59 12.26 31.02
CA TYR A 287 -3.47 11.38 31.75
C TYR A 287 -3.17 11.65 33.23
N PRO A 288 -3.54 12.83 33.78
CA PRO A 288 -3.21 13.19 35.16
C PRO A 288 -4.11 12.44 36.17
N LYS A 289 -5.11 11.72 35.65
CA LYS A 289 -5.88 10.67 36.34
C LYS A 289 -5.26 9.28 36.18
N SER A 290 -4.16 9.15 35.44
CA SER A 290 -3.35 7.94 35.38
C SER A 290 -2.45 7.84 36.60
N LYS A 291 -2.03 6.62 36.86
CA LYS A 291 -1.68 6.12 38.19
C LYS A 291 -0.21 6.28 38.62
N TYR A 292 0.63 6.92 37.82
CA TYR A 292 2.09 6.94 38.03
C TYR A 292 2.64 8.39 38.21
N HIS A 293 2.40 9.03 39.38
CA HIS A 293 2.59 10.48 39.60
C HIS A 293 3.75 10.90 40.57
N ASP A 294 3.63 10.79 41.90
CA ASP A 294 4.56 11.46 42.85
C ASP A 294 5.99 10.88 42.89
N GLU A 295 6.16 9.60 42.62
CA GLU A 295 7.50 8.99 42.52
C GLU A 295 8.26 9.54 41.31
N ALA A 296 7.54 9.87 40.24
CA ALA A 296 8.05 10.62 39.09
C ALA A 296 8.37 12.10 39.41
N LEU A 297 8.21 12.57 40.66
CA LEU A 297 8.75 13.83 41.15
C LEU A 297 10.07 13.63 41.92
N MET A 298 10.11 12.93 43.05
CA MET A 298 11.34 12.93 43.89
C MET A 298 12.56 12.31 43.18
N LEU A 299 12.36 11.25 42.39
CA LEU A 299 13.39 10.64 41.54
C LEU A 299 13.65 11.41 40.25
N ALA A 300 12.81 12.40 39.93
CA ALA A 300 13.21 13.46 39.03
C ALA A 300 14.27 14.34 39.72
N GLY A 301 13.94 15.03 40.83
CA GLY A 301 14.72 16.17 41.38
C GLY A 301 16.24 16.05 41.59
N ARG A 302 16.78 14.84 41.86
CA ARG A 302 18.23 14.62 42.01
C ARG A 302 18.89 13.92 40.82
N CYS A 303 18.14 13.08 40.09
CA CYS A 303 18.46 12.74 38.70
C CYS A 303 18.45 13.98 37.81
N TYR A 304 17.85 15.05 38.31
CA TYR A 304 17.92 16.40 37.79
C TYR A 304 19.09 17.20 38.40
N TYR A 305 19.24 17.39 39.72
CA TYR A 305 20.38 18.16 40.28
C TYR A 305 21.76 17.76 39.75
N ARG A 306 22.01 16.44 39.59
CA ARG A 306 23.28 15.91 39.08
C ARG A 306 23.32 15.75 37.56
N ALA A 307 22.16 15.82 36.90
CA ALA A 307 22.06 16.19 35.49
C ALA A 307 21.96 17.72 35.32
N GLU A 308 22.42 18.50 36.31
CA GLU A 308 22.44 19.96 36.34
C GLU A 308 21.06 20.64 36.15
N ASP A 309 19.95 19.93 36.30
CA ASP A 309 18.63 20.53 36.51
C ASP A 309 18.51 20.98 37.98
N TRP A 310 19.08 22.16 38.17
CA TRP A 310 19.00 23.01 39.34
C TRP A 310 17.58 23.41 39.75
N ASN A 311 16.54 23.11 38.97
CA ASN A 311 15.16 23.56 39.20
C ASN A 311 14.24 22.47 39.75
N GLN A 312 14.24 21.26 39.20
CA GLN A 312 13.64 20.11 39.90
C GLN A 312 14.48 19.79 41.14
N ALA A 313 15.79 20.06 41.10
CA ALA A 313 16.56 20.26 42.31
C ALA A 313 15.96 21.38 43.16
N ALA A 314 15.96 22.66 42.79
CA ALA A 314 15.43 23.74 43.65
C ALA A 314 13.93 23.65 43.99
N LYS A 315 13.17 22.69 43.46
CA LYS A 315 11.76 22.39 43.77
C LYS A 315 11.61 21.23 44.73
N LEU A 316 12.41 20.17 44.58
CA LEU A 316 12.37 18.98 45.43
C LEU A 316 13.42 19.06 46.55
N LEU A 317 14.59 19.66 46.27
CA LEU A 317 15.42 20.36 47.25
C LEU A 317 14.77 21.65 47.78
N GLY A 318 13.82 22.28 47.08
CA GLY A 318 13.07 23.44 47.63
C GLY A 318 11.98 23.02 48.61
N ALA A 319 11.43 21.83 48.41
CA ALA A 319 10.67 21.09 49.41
C ALA A 319 11.58 20.53 50.54
N ALA A 320 12.91 20.58 50.40
CA ALA A 320 13.88 20.13 51.40
C ALA A 320 14.67 21.26 52.12
N ALA A 321 14.95 22.41 51.49
CA ALA A 321 15.66 23.56 52.09
C ALA A 321 14.78 24.34 53.10
N LYS A 322 13.59 23.81 53.36
CA LYS A 322 12.66 24.21 54.42
C LYS A 322 12.80 23.33 55.67
N LEU A 323 13.80 22.45 55.69
CA LEU A 323 14.38 21.80 56.88
C LEU A 323 15.41 22.78 57.53
N PRO A 324 15.68 22.77 58.86
CA PRO A 324 16.14 23.98 59.55
C PRO A 324 17.51 23.95 60.28
N ASP A 325 18.66 23.84 59.59
CA ASP A 325 20.01 23.79 60.21
C ASP A 325 21.13 24.50 59.40
N ASP A 326 22.42 24.26 59.72
CA ASP A 326 23.59 24.90 59.07
C ASP A 326 23.80 24.44 57.62
N ALA A 327 23.23 23.27 57.26
CA ALA A 327 23.00 22.90 55.85
C ALA A 327 21.99 23.84 55.16
N GLY A 328 21.51 24.88 55.86
CA GLY A 328 20.76 26.04 55.38
C GLY A 328 21.47 27.40 55.42
N LEU A 329 22.63 27.60 56.10
CA LEU A 329 23.50 28.77 55.88
C LEU A 329 24.59 28.47 54.84
N GLU A 330 25.04 27.21 54.76
CA GLU A 330 25.79 26.76 53.62
C GLU A 330 24.86 26.61 52.41
N ALA A 331 23.66 26.00 52.54
CA ALA A 331 22.57 26.31 51.60
C ALA A 331 21.94 27.70 51.85
N ALA A 332 22.75 28.69 52.23
CA ALA A 332 22.56 30.12 51.97
C ALA A 332 23.72 30.73 51.18
N HIS A 333 25.00 30.36 51.38
CA HIS A 333 26.08 30.76 50.44
C HIS A 333 26.11 29.88 49.20
N TRP A 334 26.10 28.55 49.31
CA TRP A 334 25.76 27.68 48.19
C TRP A 334 24.38 27.96 47.67
N LEU A 335 23.41 28.40 48.47
CA LEU A 335 22.16 28.85 47.86
C LEU A 335 22.32 30.23 47.21
N CYS A 336 23.17 31.15 47.67
CA CYS A 336 23.53 32.41 46.97
C CYS A 336 24.39 32.20 45.72
N ARG A 337 25.24 31.17 45.68
CA ARG A 337 26.11 30.82 44.54
C ARG A 337 25.41 29.86 43.61
N VAL A 338 24.61 28.91 44.09
CA VAL A 338 23.53 28.31 43.29
C VAL A 338 22.64 29.43 42.80
N TYR A 339 22.31 30.49 43.54
CA TYR A 339 21.52 31.60 43.01
C TYR A 339 22.28 32.42 41.97
N LEU A 340 23.52 32.87 42.17
CA LEU A 340 24.27 33.60 41.14
C LEU A 340 24.60 32.71 39.92
N LYS A 341 24.86 31.40 40.12
CA LYS A 341 25.05 30.41 39.04
C LYS A 341 23.74 29.94 38.39
N THR A 342 22.59 30.01 39.08
CA THR A 342 21.23 29.74 38.55
C THR A 342 20.44 31.01 38.28
N GLY A 343 21.10 32.16 38.16
CA GLY A 343 20.49 33.41 37.73
C GLY A 343 19.38 33.97 38.65
N LYS A 344 19.47 33.78 39.97
CA LYS A 344 18.61 34.42 41.00
C LYS A 344 19.36 35.48 41.83
N PRO A 345 20.01 36.47 41.19
CA PRO A 345 20.82 37.47 41.88
C PRO A 345 20.01 38.32 42.88
N GLN A 346 18.68 38.42 42.76
CA GLN A 346 17.84 39.10 43.75
C GLN A 346 17.74 38.35 45.07
N ASP A 347 17.64 37.02 45.01
CA ASP A 347 17.64 36.21 46.22
C ASP A 347 19.06 36.12 46.80
N ALA A 348 20.10 36.13 45.95
CA ALA A 348 21.48 36.30 46.40
C ALA A 348 21.71 37.67 47.06
N GLU A 349 21.24 38.77 46.47
CA GLU A 349 21.30 40.13 47.02
C GLU A 349 20.53 40.24 48.33
N LYS A 350 19.31 39.69 48.40
CA LYS A 350 18.45 39.73 49.59
C LYS A 350 18.99 38.84 50.71
N LEU A 351 19.57 37.69 50.37
CA LEU A 351 20.19 36.78 51.32
C LEU A 351 21.55 37.31 51.78
N ALA A 352 22.36 37.90 50.89
CA ALA A 352 23.55 38.66 51.28
C ALA A 352 23.20 39.85 52.19
N ALA A 353 22.26 40.72 51.78
CA ALA A 353 21.88 41.91 52.52
C ALA A 353 21.20 41.62 53.86
N SER A 354 20.35 40.58 53.95
CA SER A 354 19.79 40.13 55.23
C SER A 354 20.82 39.49 56.17
N LYS A 355 21.99 39.12 55.65
CA LYS A 355 23.14 38.65 56.45
C LYS A 355 24.22 39.72 56.64
N LEU A 356 24.28 40.80 55.84
CA LEU A 356 25.27 41.90 55.95
C LEU A 356 25.33 42.50 57.35
N ALA A 357 24.18 42.67 58.02
CA ALA A 357 24.14 43.17 59.39
C ALA A 357 24.77 42.20 60.40
N ALA A 358 24.50 40.90 60.26
CA ALA A 358 25.12 39.83 61.03
C ALA A 358 26.58 39.54 60.61
N ALA A 359 27.03 40.10 59.49
CA ALA A 359 28.39 39.97 58.94
C ALA A 359 29.28 41.19 59.18
N LYS A 360 28.83 42.22 59.92
CA LYS A 360 29.71 43.34 60.31
C LYS A 360 30.86 42.83 61.19
N GLY A 361 32.09 43.06 60.75
CA GLY A 361 33.30 42.52 61.40
C GLY A 361 33.62 41.06 61.04
N SER A 362 32.75 40.37 60.29
CA SER A 362 33.08 39.09 59.65
C SER A 362 33.99 39.33 58.44
N PRO A 363 34.90 38.40 58.10
CA PRO A 363 35.65 38.42 56.84
C PRO A 363 34.74 38.54 55.60
N GLN A 364 33.48 38.12 55.73
CA GLN A 364 32.50 38.18 54.64
C GLN A 364 31.93 39.60 54.40
N LEU A 365 32.39 40.68 55.03
CA LEU A 365 31.78 42.01 54.81
C LEU A 365 32.06 42.61 53.42
N VAL A 366 33.32 42.85 53.04
CA VAL A 366 33.63 43.33 51.67
C VAL A 366 33.28 42.27 50.61
N PRO A 367 33.47 40.96 50.86
CA PRO A 367 32.91 39.92 50.00
C PRO A 367 31.39 39.97 49.84
N LEU A 368 30.59 40.24 50.89
CA LEU A 368 29.13 40.38 50.73
C LEU A 368 28.72 41.74 50.13
N LEU A 369 29.55 42.78 50.22
CA LEU A 369 29.35 44.05 49.52
C LEU A 369 29.71 43.95 48.03
N ILE A 370 30.69 43.11 47.69
CA ILE A 370 31.04 42.78 46.30
C ILE A 370 30.05 41.74 45.76
N ASP A 371 29.67 40.68 46.50
CA ASP A 371 28.54 39.81 46.14
C ASP A 371 27.25 40.65 45.98
N GLN A 372 27.08 41.76 46.70
CA GLN A 372 25.99 42.71 46.48
C GLN A 372 26.19 43.56 45.22
N ALA A 373 27.38 44.12 44.96
CA ALA A 373 27.67 44.90 43.74
C ALA A 373 27.64 44.03 42.46
N ASP A 374 28.09 42.78 42.58
CA ASP A 374 28.09 41.73 41.57
C ASP A 374 26.69 41.15 41.40
N ALA A 375 25.92 40.92 42.47
CA ALA A 375 24.49 40.63 42.32
C ALA A 375 23.71 41.80 41.70
N LEU A 376 24.11 43.05 41.92
CA LEU A 376 23.54 44.21 41.24
C LEU A 376 23.99 44.33 39.78
N TYR A 377 25.18 43.81 39.44
CA TYR A 377 25.70 43.74 38.07
C TYR A 377 25.11 42.57 37.27
N ASP A 378 24.94 41.41 37.90
CA ASP A 378 24.19 40.24 37.41
C ASP A 378 22.68 40.52 37.34
N GLN A 379 22.22 41.69 37.79
CA GLN A 379 20.90 42.25 37.53
C GLN A 379 20.94 43.30 36.42
N PRO A 380 20.63 42.96 35.15
CA PRO A 380 20.86 43.86 34.01
C PRO A 380 20.24 45.25 34.13
N LYS A 381 19.03 45.35 34.73
CA LYS A 381 18.32 46.63 34.95
C LYS A 381 18.96 47.50 36.05
N ARG A 382 19.75 46.89 36.94
CA ARG A 382 20.39 47.52 38.10
C ARG A 382 21.91 47.62 37.96
N ARG A 383 22.47 47.18 36.82
CA ARG A 383 23.87 47.45 36.42
C ARG A 383 24.23 48.94 36.54
N GLY A 384 23.32 49.86 36.20
CA GLY A 384 23.52 51.30 36.39
C GLY A 384 23.63 51.75 37.87
N GLU A 385 23.07 50.97 38.80
CA GLU A 385 23.31 51.15 40.25
C GLU A 385 24.67 50.56 40.63
N SER A 386 25.07 49.41 40.08
CA SER A 386 26.42 48.85 40.30
C SER A 386 27.51 49.82 39.85
N VAL A 387 27.37 50.49 38.69
CA VAL A 387 28.29 51.56 38.23
C VAL A 387 28.45 52.67 39.27
N LYS A 388 27.35 53.09 39.91
CA LYS A 388 27.38 54.11 40.98
C LYS A 388 28.01 53.59 42.26
N LEU A 389 27.71 52.34 42.65
CA LEU A 389 28.27 51.71 43.84
C LEU A 389 29.79 51.50 43.69
N TYR A 390 30.25 51.05 42.53
CA TYR A 390 31.67 50.99 42.18
C TYR A 390 32.32 52.38 42.23
N GLN A 391 31.72 53.43 41.65
CA GLN A 391 32.21 54.80 41.77
C GLN A 391 32.29 55.28 43.22
N GLN A 392 31.31 54.93 44.06
CA GLN A 392 31.29 55.26 45.49
C GLN A 392 32.41 54.53 46.25
N ILE A 393 32.62 53.23 45.99
CA ILE A 393 33.73 52.45 46.56
C ILE A 393 35.07 53.12 46.21
N VAL A 394 35.29 53.49 44.95
CA VAL A 394 36.51 54.19 44.51
C VAL A 394 36.68 55.56 45.18
N THR A 395 35.60 56.31 45.37
CA THR A 395 35.65 57.67 45.92
C THR A 395 35.81 57.68 47.45
N GLN A 396 35.20 56.73 48.16
CA GLN A 396 35.18 56.65 49.63
C GLN A 396 36.32 55.78 50.17
N HIS A 397 36.75 54.77 49.42
CA HIS A 397 37.86 53.87 49.75
C HIS A 397 39.00 53.94 48.70
N PRO A 398 39.51 55.13 48.30
CA PRO A 398 40.48 55.30 47.20
C PRO A 398 41.87 54.68 47.46
N LYS A 399 42.08 54.09 48.64
CA LYS A 399 43.31 53.41 49.06
C LYS A 399 43.12 51.91 49.33
N ASP A 400 41.91 51.37 49.15
CA ASP A 400 41.64 49.93 49.32
C ASP A 400 42.24 49.12 48.15
N PRO A 401 42.79 47.91 48.37
CA PRO A 401 43.35 47.08 47.30
C PRO A 401 42.39 46.80 46.14
N GLN A 402 41.07 46.77 46.39
CA GLN A 402 40.05 46.52 45.36
C GLN A 402 39.53 47.80 44.68
N ALA A 403 40.05 48.98 45.02
CA ALA A 403 39.61 50.24 44.41
C ALA A 403 39.93 50.35 42.90
N PRO A 404 41.12 49.97 42.37
CA PRO A 404 41.35 49.97 40.92
C PRO A 404 40.44 48.98 40.18
N GLN A 405 40.15 47.82 40.80
CA GLN A 405 39.19 46.85 40.28
C GLN A 405 37.78 47.44 40.22
N ALA A 406 37.34 48.14 41.26
CA ALA A 406 36.06 48.85 41.25
C ALA A 406 36.00 49.94 40.17
N LEU A 407 37.08 50.71 39.94
CA LEU A 407 37.09 51.74 38.89
C LEU A 407 36.99 51.13 37.48
N TYR A 408 37.70 50.03 37.23
CA TYR A 408 37.59 49.28 35.98
C TYR A 408 36.20 48.63 35.83
N ASN A 409 35.70 47.94 36.85
CA ASN A 409 34.36 47.35 36.86
C ASN A 409 33.28 48.41 36.61
N GLY A 410 33.44 49.63 37.14
CA GLY A 410 32.55 50.76 36.87
C GLY A 410 32.61 51.25 35.42
N ALA A 411 33.79 51.30 34.80
CA ALA A 411 33.94 51.64 33.37
C ALA A 411 33.40 50.55 32.43
N PHE A 412 33.65 49.28 32.77
CA PHE A 412 33.17 48.12 32.01
C PHE A 412 31.65 47.95 32.15
N ALA A 413 31.10 48.08 33.37
CA ALA A 413 29.66 48.06 33.58
C ALA A 413 28.95 49.24 32.88
N ALA A 414 29.58 50.42 32.80
CA ALA A 414 29.04 51.53 32.02
C ALA A 414 28.93 51.20 30.52
N LEU A 415 29.96 50.54 29.95
CA LEU A 415 29.96 50.06 28.56
C LEU A 415 28.86 49.00 28.32
N GLU A 416 28.73 48.03 29.22
CA GLU A 416 27.68 47.00 29.20
C GLU A 416 26.26 47.58 29.36
N THR A 417 26.10 48.71 30.05
CA THR A 417 24.84 49.45 30.13
C THR A 417 24.59 50.41 28.96
N GLN A 418 25.48 50.44 27.96
CA GLN A 418 25.42 51.34 26.81
C GLN A 418 25.49 52.85 27.16
N ASP A 419 25.95 53.19 28.37
CA ASP A 419 26.32 54.57 28.70
C ASP A 419 27.74 54.84 28.17
N PHE A 420 27.84 54.91 26.84
CA PHE A 420 29.11 55.07 26.12
C PHE A 420 29.84 56.37 26.49
N ALA A 421 29.10 57.41 26.88
CA ALA A 421 29.65 58.67 27.37
C ALA A 421 30.31 58.53 28.75
N THR A 422 29.64 57.88 29.72
CA THR A 422 30.25 57.58 31.02
C THR A 422 31.39 56.57 30.90
N ALA A 423 31.23 55.53 30.08
CA ALA A 423 32.28 54.55 29.81
C ALA A 423 33.55 55.25 29.27
N SER A 424 33.41 56.10 28.24
CA SER A 424 34.51 56.90 27.68
C SER A 424 35.16 57.82 28.72
N ARG A 425 34.36 58.47 29.58
CA ARG A 425 34.87 59.37 30.63
C ARG A 425 35.63 58.63 31.74
N LEU A 426 35.10 57.51 32.23
CA LEU A 426 35.75 56.70 33.28
C LEU A 426 36.99 56.00 32.74
N ALA A 427 36.94 55.46 31.52
CA ALA A 427 38.09 54.91 30.82
C ALA A 427 39.18 55.96 30.63
N LYS A 428 38.84 57.18 30.19
CA LYS A 428 39.81 58.28 30.09
C LYS A 428 40.40 58.65 31.46
N ALA A 429 39.59 58.76 32.50
CA ALA A 429 40.08 59.04 33.86
C ALA A 429 41.05 57.94 34.35
N PHE A 430 40.76 56.66 34.05
CA PHE A 430 41.67 55.56 34.33
C PHE A 430 43.00 55.71 33.59
N VAL A 431 42.95 55.99 32.28
CA VAL A 431 44.15 56.15 31.43
C VAL A 431 45.01 57.34 31.86
N ASP A 432 44.40 58.46 32.23
CA ASP A 432 45.10 59.68 32.65
C ASP A 432 45.71 59.54 34.07
N GLN A 433 45.04 58.85 35.00
CA GLN A 433 45.45 58.75 36.42
C GLN A 433 46.31 57.51 36.73
N PHE A 434 46.09 56.40 36.02
CA PHE A 434 46.77 55.12 36.26
C PHE A 434 47.56 54.62 35.03
N PRO A 435 48.45 55.43 34.42
CA PRO A 435 49.18 55.09 33.19
C PRO A 435 50.24 53.98 33.35
N LYS A 436 50.27 53.28 34.49
CA LYS A 436 51.15 52.15 34.81
C LYS A 436 50.43 50.94 35.43
N HIS A 437 49.10 50.96 35.54
CA HIS A 437 48.31 49.85 36.13
C HIS A 437 48.04 48.74 35.10
N GLU A 438 47.87 47.49 35.54
CA GLU A 438 47.73 46.33 34.64
C GLU A 438 46.51 46.43 33.69
N LEU A 439 45.38 46.91 34.21
CA LEU A 439 44.12 47.16 33.49
C LEU A 439 44.13 48.39 32.54
N LEU A 440 45.29 49.03 32.30
CA LEU A 440 45.38 50.24 31.46
C LEU A 440 44.90 50.02 30.02
N LEU A 441 45.25 48.88 29.41
CA LEU A 441 44.86 48.59 28.03
C LEU A 441 43.40 48.15 27.92
N ASP A 442 42.89 47.50 28.96
CA ASP A 442 41.48 47.14 29.11
C ASP A 442 40.61 48.41 29.22
N ALA A 443 41.07 49.43 29.96
CA ALA A 443 40.46 50.76 29.96
C ALA A 443 40.51 51.45 28.57
N LYS A 444 41.64 51.38 27.85
CA LYS A 444 41.72 51.94 26.48
C LYS A 444 40.78 51.21 25.50
N TYR A 445 40.62 49.89 25.64
CA TYR A 445 39.65 49.12 24.86
C TYR A 445 38.21 49.58 25.11
N VAL A 446 37.82 49.81 26.37
CA VAL A 446 36.49 50.34 26.72
C VAL A 446 36.21 51.68 26.01
N ALA A 447 37.20 52.56 25.92
CA ALA A 447 37.06 53.84 25.21
C ALA A 447 36.90 53.67 23.68
N ALA A 448 37.62 52.72 23.06
CA ALA A 448 37.53 52.47 21.62
C ALA A 448 36.21 51.78 21.20
N GLU A 449 35.73 50.83 22.01
CA GLU A 449 34.43 50.18 21.81
C GLU A 449 33.28 51.19 21.95
N ALA A 450 33.32 52.07 22.96
CA ALA A 450 32.34 53.14 23.14
C ALA A 450 32.22 54.05 21.89
N ALA A 451 33.35 54.45 21.29
CA ALA A 451 33.36 55.25 20.06
C ALA A 451 32.72 54.53 18.86
N LEU A 452 32.88 53.21 18.75
CA LEU A 452 32.27 52.40 17.68
C LEU A 452 30.74 52.35 17.83
N GLN A 453 30.25 52.14 19.05
CA GLN A 453 28.81 52.07 19.34
C GLN A 453 28.12 53.44 19.20
N GLU A 454 28.83 54.54 19.49
CA GLU A 454 28.40 55.92 19.17
C GLU A 454 28.34 56.23 17.66
N LYS A 455 28.58 55.24 16.78
CA LYS A 455 28.64 55.37 15.31
C LYS A 455 29.70 56.34 14.80
N LYS A 456 30.66 56.73 15.65
CA LYS A 456 31.84 57.55 15.27
C LYS A 456 32.89 56.67 14.59
N ARG A 457 32.50 56.07 13.46
CA ARG A 457 33.25 55.01 12.75
C ARG A 457 34.71 55.41 12.45
N ASN A 458 34.97 56.68 12.13
CA ASN A 458 36.33 57.21 11.89
C ASN A 458 37.17 57.34 13.17
N ASP A 459 36.57 57.75 14.30
CA ASP A 459 37.27 57.83 15.58
C ASP A 459 37.55 56.44 16.14
N ALA A 460 36.57 55.54 16.06
CA ALA A 460 36.74 54.14 16.41
C ALA A 460 37.88 53.48 15.62
N GLU A 461 37.92 53.70 14.29
CA GLU A 461 39.02 53.24 13.45
C GLU A 461 40.38 53.75 13.94
N ARG A 462 40.52 55.06 14.19
CA ARG A 462 41.75 55.66 14.73
C ARG A 462 42.14 55.06 16.08
N MET A 463 41.21 55.01 17.02
CA MET A 463 41.46 54.52 18.39
C MET A 463 41.82 53.03 18.42
N PHE A 464 41.19 52.19 17.60
CA PHE A 464 41.61 50.78 17.48
C PHE A 464 43.00 50.65 16.85
N ARG A 465 43.34 51.45 15.83
CA ARG A 465 44.70 51.45 15.26
C ARG A 465 45.76 51.86 16.31
N GLU A 466 45.51 52.89 17.10
CA GLU A 466 46.38 53.32 18.21
C GLU A 466 46.51 52.23 19.30
N LEU A 467 45.39 51.60 19.68
CA LEU A 467 45.35 50.53 20.67
C LEU A 467 46.12 49.27 20.22
N ILE A 468 45.97 48.88 18.95
CA ILE A 468 46.71 47.75 18.34
C ILE A 468 48.22 48.05 18.31
N ALA A 469 48.61 49.27 17.96
CA ALA A 469 50.01 49.70 17.91
C ALA A 469 50.66 49.73 19.32
N ALA A 470 49.92 50.14 20.34
CA ALA A 470 50.38 50.14 21.74
C ALA A 470 50.34 48.75 22.41
N GLY A 471 49.67 47.77 21.81
CA GLY A 471 49.37 46.47 22.42
C GLY A 471 50.50 45.45 22.48
N GLY A 472 51.55 45.60 21.67
CA GLY A 472 52.59 44.58 21.53
C GLY A 472 52.02 43.24 21.07
N ASN A 473 52.34 42.15 21.79
CA ASN A 473 51.86 40.79 21.52
C ASN A 473 50.78 40.31 22.52
N ARG A 474 49.91 41.21 23.01
CA ARG A 474 48.88 40.84 24.01
C ARG A 474 47.79 39.91 23.41
N PRO A 475 47.22 38.98 24.20
CA PRO A 475 46.16 38.07 23.73
C PRO A 475 44.94 38.81 23.17
N GLU A 476 44.62 39.99 23.71
CA GLU A 476 43.45 40.78 23.32
C GLU A 476 43.61 41.50 21.96
N GLN A 477 44.83 41.58 21.41
CA GLN A 477 45.13 42.34 20.18
C GLN A 477 44.27 41.88 18.98
N GLY A 478 44.02 40.57 18.89
CA GLY A 478 43.16 39.99 17.87
C GLY A 478 41.72 40.48 17.92
N LYS A 479 41.17 40.66 19.13
CA LYS A 479 39.83 41.24 19.35
C LYS A 479 39.76 42.67 18.83
N TRP A 480 40.81 43.46 19.07
CA TRP A 480 40.88 44.86 18.64
C TRP A 480 40.97 44.99 17.11
N GLN A 481 41.73 44.11 16.46
CA GLN A 481 41.78 44.01 14.99
C GLN A 481 40.41 43.69 14.38
N LEU A 482 39.60 42.88 15.05
CA LEU A 482 38.26 42.51 14.59
C LEU A 482 37.24 43.63 14.74
N ARG A 483 37.30 44.39 15.84
CA ARG A 483 36.47 45.59 15.98
C ARG A 483 36.81 46.66 14.93
N LEU A 484 38.09 46.80 14.57
CA LEU A 484 38.49 47.62 13.43
C LEU A 484 37.93 47.09 12.10
N ALA A 485 37.98 45.78 11.84
CA ALA A 485 37.44 45.19 10.62
C ALA A 485 35.91 45.34 10.51
N LEU A 486 35.18 45.18 11.61
CA LEU A 486 33.74 45.45 11.65
C LEU A 486 33.43 46.93 11.36
N ALA A 487 34.23 47.86 11.89
CA ALA A 487 34.10 49.28 11.60
C ALA A 487 34.30 49.60 10.11
N LEU A 488 35.15 48.85 9.40
CA LEU A 488 35.38 48.95 7.95
C LEU A 488 34.25 48.27 7.14
N GLN A 489 33.78 47.09 7.56
CA GLN A 489 32.68 46.36 6.90
C GLN A 489 31.38 47.17 6.88
N LEU A 490 31.07 47.84 7.99
CA LEU A 490 29.91 48.73 8.10
C LEU A 490 30.02 50.01 7.24
N GLN A 491 31.18 50.26 6.63
CA GLN A 491 31.41 51.32 5.63
C GLN A 491 31.49 50.76 4.20
N GLU A 492 31.14 49.48 3.98
CA GLU A 492 31.22 48.77 2.68
C GLU A 492 32.64 48.73 2.08
N LYS A 493 33.67 48.97 2.91
CA LYS A 493 35.10 48.92 2.53
C LYS A 493 35.61 47.49 2.46
N HIS A 494 34.95 46.64 1.68
CA HIS A 494 35.22 45.19 1.59
C HIS A 494 36.69 44.86 1.26
N ASN A 495 37.35 45.68 0.42
CA ASN A 495 38.78 45.51 0.11
C ASN A 495 39.70 45.77 1.32
N ASP A 496 39.39 46.78 2.15
CA ASP A 496 40.17 47.09 3.36
C ASP A 496 39.96 46.01 4.44
N VAL A 497 38.74 45.45 4.54
CA VAL A 497 38.43 44.30 5.40
C VAL A 497 39.25 43.07 4.98
N VAL A 498 39.32 42.77 3.68
CA VAL A 498 40.16 41.68 3.15
C VAL A 498 41.64 41.93 3.46
N ALA A 499 42.16 43.13 3.20
CA ALA A 499 43.55 43.48 3.44
C ALA A 499 43.95 43.39 4.93
N LEU A 500 43.06 43.80 5.83
CA LEU A 500 43.27 43.73 7.28
C LEU A 500 43.19 42.29 7.81
N LEU A 501 42.19 41.51 7.38
CA LEU A 501 41.89 40.21 7.99
C LEU A 501 42.64 39.03 7.34
N ALA A 502 42.90 39.04 6.03
CA ALA A 502 43.59 37.93 5.35
C ALA A 502 44.91 37.46 6.03
N PRO A 503 45.82 38.33 6.52
CA PRO A 503 47.07 37.88 7.15
C PRO A 503 46.91 37.34 8.59
N ILE A 504 45.77 37.56 9.24
CA ILE A 504 45.54 37.32 10.69
C ILE A 504 44.35 36.42 11.02
N ALA A 505 43.35 36.27 10.14
CA ALA A 505 42.10 35.55 10.42
C ALA A 505 42.33 34.07 10.76
N GLY A 506 43.34 33.43 10.17
CA GLY A 506 43.72 32.05 10.51
C GLY A 506 44.45 31.89 11.86
N LYS A 507 45.04 32.97 12.40
CA LYS A 507 45.98 32.96 13.53
C LYS A 507 45.38 33.35 14.88
N GLN A 508 44.08 33.66 14.91
CA GLN A 508 43.37 34.00 16.14
C GLN A 508 43.29 32.80 17.09
N ALA A 509 43.61 33.03 18.38
CA ALA A 509 43.66 31.98 19.40
C ALA A 509 42.28 31.65 19.97
N ASP A 510 41.41 32.65 20.14
CA ASP A 510 40.00 32.42 20.53
C ASP A 510 39.16 31.99 19.33
N ALA A 511 38.36 30.94 19.54
CA ALA A 511 37.50 30.33 18.54
C ALA A 511 36.43 31.27 17.98
N ALA A 512 35.78 32.08 18.83
CA ALA A 512 34.71 33.00 18.42
C ALA A 512 35.26 34.19 17.62
N LEU A 513 36.39 34.75 18.05
CA LEU A 513 37.12 35.79 17.33
C LEU A 513 37.65 35.28 15.99
N LYS A 514 38.19 34.05 15.96
CA LYS A 514 38.59 33.38 14.73
C LYS A 514 37.40 33.17 13.79
N ALA A 515 36.21 32.85 14.31
CA ALA A 515 35.00 32.74 13.51
C ALA A 515 34.55 34.10 12.93
N GLU A 516 34.41 35.12 13.78
CA GLU A 516 34.04 36.49 13.38
C GLU A 516 35.01 37.04 12.31
N ALA A 517 36.31 36.76 12.44
CA ALA A 517 37.33 37.14 11.44
C ALA A 517 37.06 36.54 10.06
N ASN A 518 36.88 35.22 10.01
CA ASN A 518 36.74 34.51 8.75
C ASN A 518 35.34 34.73 8.14
N PHE A 519 34.32 35.09 8.93
CA PHE A 519 33.02 35.53 8.41
C PHE A 519 33.09 36.92 7.78
N LEU A 520 33.69 37.91 8.46
CA LEU A 520 33.84 39.26 7.89
C LEU A 520 34.67 39.23 6.60
N LEU A 521 35.67 38.36 6.53
CA LEU A 521 36.43 38.07 5.32
C LEU A 521 35.57 37.37 4.23
N GLY A 522 34.90 36.27 4.58
CA GLY A 522 34.15 35.44 3.63
C GLY A 522 32.87 36.07 3.10
N SER A 523 32.15 36.85 3.92
CA SER A 523 30.98 37.63 3.49
C SER A 523 31.39 38.74 2.51
N SER A 524 32.51 39.43 2.76
CA SER A 524 33.10 40.39 1.82
C SER A 524 33.50 39.73 0.50
N GLN A 525 34.08 38.53 0.54
CA GLN A 525 34.42 37.77 -0.67
C GLN A 525 33.18 37.28 -1.43
N PHE A 526 32.11 36.86 -0.73
CA PHE A 526 30.84 36.47 -1.35
C PHE A 526 30.19 37.66 -2.07
N ALA A 527 30.18 38.84 -1.43
CA ALA A 527 29.67 40.08 -2.03
C ALA A 527 30.46 40.50 -3.30
N LEU A 528 31.73 40.13 -3.38
CA LEU A 528 32.59 40.31 -4.55
C LEU A 528 32.46 39.18 -5.60
N ASN A 529 31.49 38.26 -5.45
CA ASN A 529 31.26 37.05 -6.27
C ASN A 529 32.45 36.07 -6.30
N GLN A 530 33.34 36.10 -5.30
CA GLN A 530 34.53 35.25 -5.24
C GLN A 530 34.22 33.91 -4.54
N PHE A 531 33.22 33.18 -5.06
CA PHE A 531 32.59 32.05 -4.36
C PHE A 531 33.55 30.97 -3.82
N PRO A 532 34.63 30.53 -4.51
CA PRO A 532 35.53 29.51 -3.97
C PRO A 532 36.31 29.96 -2.72
N VAL A 533 36.83 31.19 -2.70
CA VAL A 533 37.54 31.74 -1.53
C VAL A 533 36.56 32.21 -0.45
N ALA A 534 35.37 32.68 -0.83
CA ALA A 534 34.28 32.94 0.10
C ALA A 534 33.86 31.65 0.83
N GLN A 535 33.68 30.54 0.11
CA GLN A 535 33.43 29.22 0.70
C GLN A 535 34.57 28.82 1.64
N GLN A 536 35.84 28.99 1.26
CA GLN A 536 36.97 28.69 2.13
C GLN A 536 36.94 29.51 3.43
N SER A 537 36.70 30.82 3.35
CA SER A 537 36.64 31.70 4.52
C SER A 537 35.39 31.46 5.38
N LEU A 538 34.21 31.31 4.79
CA LEU A 538 32.98 30.99 5.54
C LEU A 538 33.08 29.61 6.20
N ALA A 539 33.66 28.61 5.52
CA ALA A 539 33.98 27.31 6.12
C ALA A 539 35.02 27.44 7.24
N ALA A 540 36.06 28.26 7.08
CA ALA A 540 37.04 28.52 8.13
C ALA A 540 36.43 29.23 9.36
N SER A 541 35.43 30.09 9.16
CA SER A 541 34.65 30.70 10.24
C SER A 541 33.92 29.63 11.06
N LEU A 542 33.20 28.76 10.35
CA LEU A 542 32.40 27.69 10.94
C LEU A 542 33.22 26.53 11.48
N ALA A 543 34.44 26.33 10.99
CA ALA A 543 35.41 25.39 11.55
C ALA A 543 36.09 25.95 12.80
N ALA A 544 36.23 27.27 12.90
CA ALA A 544 36.79 27.93 14.07
C ALA A 544 35.80 27.92 15.25
N LYS A 545 34.56 28.36 15.03
CA LYS A 545 33.47 28.23 16.00
C LYS A 545 32.12 28.05 15.27
N PRO A 546 31.53 26.84 15.23
CA PRO A 546 30.30 26.58 14.49
C PRO A 546 29.05 27.29 15.04
N ASP A 547 29.04 27.68 16.31
CA ASP A 547 27.89 28.18 17.08
C ASP A 547 27.97 29.70 17.39
N TRP A 548 28.90 30.43 16.76
CA TRP A 548 29.10 31.85 17.07
C TRP A 548 27.90 32.72 16.61
N ARG A 549 27.83 33.97 17.09
CA ARG A 549 26.63 34.85 17.03
C ARG A 549 25.93 34.95 15.67
N GLN A 550 26.65 34.80 14.56
CA GLN A 550 26.10 34.90 13.19
C GLN A 550 26.46 33.65 12.35
N ALA A 551 26.71 32.51 12.99
CA ALA A 551 27.02 31.28 12.25
C ALA A 551 25.82 30.73 11.48
N ASP A 552 24.60 31.06 11.86
CA ASP A 552 23.39 30.73 11.13
C ASP A 552 23.34 31.45 9.77
N GLU A 553 23.58 32.76 9.76
CA GLU A 553 23.81 33.57 8.57
C GLU A 553 25.04 33.07 7.77
N THR A 554 26.13 32.72 8.46
CA THR A 554 27.35 32.17 7.84
C THR A 554 27.09 30.84 7.13
N LEU A 555 26.29 29.94 7.72
CA LEU A 555 25.94 28.63 7.14
C LEU A 555 24.98 28.79 5.97
N ILE A 556 23.99 29.68 6.05
CA ILE A 556 23.14 30.01 4.90
C ILE A 556 23.99 30.54 3.75
N LEU A 557 24.96 31.43 4.02
CA LEU A 557 25.83 31.99 3.00
C LEU A 557 26.81 30.94 2.43
N LEU A 558 27.35 30.05 3.27
CA LEU A 558 28.21 28.94 2.85
C LEU A 558 27.46 27.92 1.99
N ALA A 559 26.28 27.47 2.42
CA ALA A 559 25.47 26.52 1.66
C ALA A 559 25.03 27.10 0.31
N ARG A 560 24.70 28.40 0.27
CA ARG A 560 24.44 29.10 -0.98
C ARG A 560 25.69 29.14 -1.87
N ALA A 561 26.87 29.40 -1.31
CA ALA A 561 28.12 29.34 -2.10
C ALA A 561 28.38 27.92 -2.67
N GLN A 562 28.09 26.86 -1.91
CA GLN A 562 28.23 25.46 -2.34
C GLN A 562 27.23 25.09 -3.43
N HIS A 563 25.94 25.39 -3.23
CA HIS A 563 24.88 25.17 -4.23
C HIS A 563 25.15 25.93 -5.54
N GLN A 564 25.64 27.17 -5.48
CA GLN A 564 26.05 27.94 -6.67
C GLN A 564 27.29 27.37 -7.39
N GLN A 565 28.01 26.43 -6.76
CA GLN A 565 29.10 25.65 -7.37
C GLN A 565 28.65 24.23 -7.77
N GLY A 566 27.36 23.90 -7.63
CA GLY A 566 26.77 22.60 -7.97
C GLY A 566 26.94 21.51 -6.89
N ASP A 567 27.44 21.86 -5.70
CA ASP A 567 27.63 20.92 -4.58
C ASP A 567 26.42 20.93 -3.64
N ASP A 568 25.32 20.36 -4.12
CA ASP A 568 24.07 20.26 -3.37
C ASP A 568 24.21 19.35 -2.14
N ALA A 569 25.01 18.29 -2.22
CA ALA A 569 25.25 17.41 -1.07
C ALA A 569 25.86 18.18 0.12
N SER A 570 26.86 19.03 -0.13
CA SER A 570 27.42 19.91 0.91
C SER A 570 26.45 21.03 1.31
N ALA A 571 25.68 21.61 0.39
CA ALA A 571 24.72 22.66 0.70
C ALA A 571 23.57 22.15 1.60
N ILE A 572 23.03 20.97 1.28
CA ILE A 572 22.08 20.19 2.09
C ILE A 572 22.65 19.97 3.49
N ALA A 573 23.85 19.40 3.59
CA ALA A 573 24.50 19.12 4.86
C ALA A 573 24.75 20.42 5.67
N THR A 574 25.03 21.54 5.00
CA THR A 574 25.32 22.82 5.63
C THR A 574 24.06 23.54 6.13
N ILE A 575 22.93 23.50 5.41
CA ILE A 575 21.64 24.00 5.94
C ILE A 575 21.05 23.05 6.98
N GLN A 576 21.18 21.73 6.81
CA GLN A 576 20.85 20.77 7.86
C GLN A 576 21.60 21.13 9.14
N LYS A 577 22.92 21.34 9.05
CA LYS A 577 23.74 21.80 10.15
C LYS A 577 23.23 23.13 10.72
N MET A 578 22.81 24.09 9.90
CA MET A 578 22.24 25.35 10.36
C MET A 578 20.91 25.19 11.11
N GLN A 579 19.96 24.44 10.57
CA GLN A 579 18.70 24.15 11.26
C GLN A 579 18.90 23.32 12.53
N GLN A 580 19.86 22.41 12.52
CA GLN A 580 20.19 21.56 13.68
C GLN A 580 20.91 22.36 14.77
N GLN A 581 21.78 23.31 14.40
CA GLN A 581 22.53 24.15 15.35
C GLN A 581 21.76 25.41 15.80
N PHE A 582 20.88 25.94 14.95
CA PHE A 582 20.13 27.18 15.16
C PHE A 582 18.62 27.06 14.83
N PRO A 583 17.90 26.06 15.37
CA PRO A 583 16.48 25.82 15.05
C PRO A 583 15.53 26.97 15.43
N SER A 584 15.95 27.83 16.37
CA SER A 584 15.23 29.02 16.82
C SER A 584 15.75 30.33 16.19
N SER A 585 16.62 30.25 15.18
CA SER A 585 17.04 31.43 14.42
C SER A 585 15.82 32.14 13.83
N SER A 586 15.86 33.48 13.79
CA SER A 586 14.89 34.28 13.04
C SER A 586 14.94 34.02 11.53
N LEU A 587 15.93 33.26 11.06
CA LEU A 587 16.09 32.78 9.68
C LEU A 587 15.63 31.32 9.52
N GLY A 588 14.89 30.76 10.49
CA GLY A 588 14.44 29.36 10.48
C GLY A 588 13.48 29.01 9.33
N ASP A 589 12.71 29.99 8.84
CA ASP A 589 11.88 29.87 7.65
C ASP A 589 12.72 29.83 6.37
N HIS A 590 13.70 30.72 6.24
CA HIS A 590 14.72 30.68 5.19
C HIS A 590 15.48 29.35 5.20
N ALA A 591 15.80 28.81 6.38
CA ALA A 591 16.52 27.56 6.53
C ALA A 591 15.70 26.33 6.13
N ALA A 592 14.46 26.23 6.62
CA ALA A 592 13.56 25.12 6.27
C ALA A 592 13.16 25.15 4.80
N TYR A 593 12.94 26.35 4.24
CA TYR A 593 12.70 26.51 2.81
C TYR A 593 13.91 26.07 1.98
N ARG A 594 15.11 26.60 2.27
CA ARG A 594 16.36 26.22 1.57
C ARG A 594 16.67 24.74 1.69
N LEU A 595 16.42 24.11 2.84
CA LEU A 595 16.63 22.67 2.96
C LEU A 595 15.58 21.86 2.18
N GLY A 596 14.33 22.31 2.14
CA GLY A 596 13.31 21.73 1.27
C GLY A 596 13.73 21.79 -0.20
N GLU A 597 14.22 22.95 -0.65
CA GLU A 597 14.74 23.15 -2.01
C GLU A 597 15.91 22.20 -2.31
N PHE A 598 16.90 22.15 -1.42
CA PHE A 598 18.09 21.35 -1.65
C PHE A 598 17.81 19.83 -1.55
N TYR A 599 16.97 19.36 -0.61
CA TYR A 599 16.54 17.96 -0.57
C TYR A 599 15.79 17.56 -1.84
N TYR A 600 14.92 18.44 -2.35
CA TYR A 600 14.19 18.19 -3.59
C TYR A 600 15.15 18.09 -4.78
N ALA A 601 16.15 18.96 -4.87
CA ALA A 601 17.21 18.89 -5.89
C ALA A 601 18.03 17.58 -5.83
N ALA A 602 18.29 17.05 -4.63
CA ALA A 602 18.93 15.75 -4.43
C ALA A 602 17.97 14.53 -4.52
N GLY A 603 16.69 14.73 -4.85
CA GLY A 603 15.71 13.67 -5.03
C GLY A 603 15.17 13.03 -3.73
N ASP A 604 15.40 13.64 -2.55
CA ASP A 604 14.85 13.15 -1.28
C ASP A 604 13.51 13.81 -0.94
N TYR A 605 12.46 13.30 -1.57
CA TYR A 605 11.13 13.85 -1.47
C TYR A 605 10.46 13.69 -0.09
N PRO A 606 10.61 12.58 0.66
CA PRO A 606 10.11 12.50 2.04
C PRO A 606 10.64 13.61 2.95
N ARG A 607 11.93 13.92 2.86
CA ARG A 607 12.54 14.97 3.69
C ARG A 607 12.30 16.37 3.15
N ALA A 608 12.20 16.56 1.83
CA ALA A 608 11.74 17.80 1.23
C ALA A 608 10.30 18.14 1.69
N ALA A 609 9.35 17.19 1.55
CA ALA A 609 7.97 17.34 2.01
C ALA A 609 7.92 17.80 3.47
N HIS A 610 8.61 17.08 4.35
CA HIS A 610 8.65 17.40 5.77
C HIS A 610 9.16 18.83 6.06
N GLN A 611 10.25 19.29 5.40
CA GLN A 611 10.76 20.64 5.61
C GLN A 611 9.82 21.73 5.07
N TYR A 612 9.16 21.47 3.94
CA TYR A 612 8.16 22.37 3.41
C TYR A 612 6.88 22.45 4.27
N GLN A 613 6.41 21.31 4.81
CA GLN A 613 5.32 21.27 5.79
C GLN A 613 5.64 22.12 7.03
N VAL A 614 6.89 22.04 7.51
CA VAL A 614 7.38 22.85 8.63
C VAL A 614 7.26 24.35 8.36
N VAL A 615 7.61 24.83 7.15
CA VAL A 615 7.41 26.25 6.79
C VAL A 615 5.92 26.59 6.69
N ALA A 616 5.14 25.76 6.02
CA ALA A 616 3.70 25.97 5.82
C ALA A 616 2.92 26.11 7.13
N ASP A 617 3.21 25.27 8.12
CA ASP A 617 2.45 25.22 9.38
C ASP A 617 3.03 26.16 10.45
N LYS A 618 4.36 26.22 10.60
CA LYS A 618 5.00 26.97 11.70
C LYS A 618 5.35 28.40 11.33
N PHE A 619 5.58 28.66 10.04
CA PHE A 619 5.91 29.98 9.51
C PHE A 619 4.84 30.48 8.52
N ALA A 620 3.57 30.16 8.78
CA ALA A 620 2.42 30.45 7.90
C ALA A 620 2.24 31.94 7.51
N SER A 621 2.81 32.87 8.27
CA SER A 621 2.84 34.31 7.97
C SER A 621 4.11 34.80 7.26
N SER A 622 5.11 33.93 7.06
CA SER A 622 6.31 34.23 6.27
C SER A 622 5.96 34.34 4.79
N SER A 623 6.69 35.20 4.06
CA SER A 623 6.63 35.28 2.59
C SER A 623 7.02 33.96 1.89
N LEU A 624 7.66 33.04 2.61
CA LEU A 624 8.07 31.73 2.10
C LEU A 624 6.97 30.66 2.22
N ALA A 625 5.89 30.88 2.99
CA ALA A 625 4.86 29.86 3.21
C ALA A 625 4.12 29.37 1.94
N PRO A 626 3.73 30.23 0.97
CA PRO A 626 3.13 29.77 -0.28
C PRO A 626 4.11 28.95 -1.14
N HIS A 627 5.38 29.33 -1.15
CA HIS A 627 6.44 28.63 -1.87
C HIS A 627 6.71 27.24 -1.27
N ALA A 628 6.65 27.13 0.05
CA ALA A 628 6.77 25.86 0.74
C ALA A 628 5.56 24.95 0.51
N LEU A 629 4.32 25.44 0.65
CA LEU A 629 3.11 24.65 0.35
C LEU A 629 3.13 24.06 -1.08
N TYR A 630 3.72 24.78 -2.03
CA TYR A 630 3.91 24.29 -3.40
C TYR A 630 4.94 23.16 -3.47
N GLY A 631 6.12 23.34 -2.87
CA GLY A 631 7.16 22.31 -2.81
C GLY A 631 6.74 21.05 -2.04
N LEU A 632 5.93 21.23 -0.98
CA LEU A 632 5.32 20.16 -0.18
C LEU A 632 4.47 19.21 -1.05
N GLY A 633 3.51 19.76 -1.80
CA GLY A 633 2.61 18.95 -2.60
C GLY A 633 3.33 18.14 -3.69
N TRP A 634 4.34 18.74 -4.34
CA TRP A 634 5.20 18.03 -5.29
C TRP A 634 6.04 16.94 -4.63
N SER A 635 6.52 17.19 -3.42
CA SER A 635 7.29 16.21 -2.65
C SER A 635 6.43 15.01 -2.21
N HIS A 636 5.13 15.19 -1.97
CA HIS A 636 4.19 14.08 -1.72
C HIS A 636 3.81 13.30 -3.00
N ILE A 637 3.68 13.97 -4.15
CA ILE A 637 3.47 13.29 -5.45
C ILE A 637 4.59 12.29 -5.74
N GLN A 638 5.84 12.69 -5.56
CA GLN A 638 7.01 11.83 -5.79
C GLN A 638 7.07 10.62 -4.82
N GLN A 639 6.34 10.67 -3.70
CA GLN A 639 6.19 9.57 -2.74
C GLN A 639 4.98 8.67 -3.00
N GLN A 640 4.24 8.88 -4.10
CA GLN A 640 2.96 8.21 -4.37
C GLN A 640 1.85 8.53 -3.34
N GLN A 641 1.97 9.64 -2.59
CA GLN A 641 1.04 10.07 -1.52
C GLN A 641 0.05 11.11 -2.06
N GLY A 642 -0.94 10.65 -2.82
CA GLY A 642 -1.86 11.52 -3.56
C GLY A 642 -2.81 12.36 -2.70
N LYS A 643 -3.26 11.85 -1.54
CA LYS A 643 -4.23 12.55 -0.68
C LYS A 643 -3.57 13.71 0.05
N GLU A 644 -2.39 13.44 0.61
CA GLU A 644 -1.53 14.39 1.32
C GLU A 644 -1.08 15.52 0.38
N ALA A 645 -0.66 15.18 -0.85
CA ALA A 645 -0.39 16.16 -1.90
C ALA A 645 -1.63 17.02 -2.25
N THR A 646 -2.82 16.40 -2.30
CA THR A 646 -4.08 17.11 -2.60
C THR A 646 -4.42 18.14 -1.53
N ASP A 647 -4.20 17.80 -0.25
CA ASP A 647 -4.49 18.67 0.90
C ASP A 647 -3.50 19.85 0.98
N ALA A 648 -2.22 19.62 0.68
CA ALA A 648 -1.19 20.67 0.59
C ALA A 648 -1.56 21.74 -0.46
N PHE A 649 -1.83 21.35 -1.70
CA PHE A 649 -2.22 22.30 -2.75
C PHE A 649 -3.60 22.93 -2.47
N SER A 650 -4.54 22.19 -1.86
CA SER A 650 -5.82 22.77 -1.43
C SER A 650 -5.65 23.86 -0.37
N THR A 651 -4.69 23.69 0.54
CA THR A 651 -4.35 24.69 1.55
C THR A 651 -3.77 25.95 0.93
N LEU A 652 -2.88 25.82 -0.07
CA LEU A 652 -2.35 26.96 -0.84
C LEU A 652 -3.49 27.71 -1.56
N LEU A 653 -4.32 26.98 -2.30
CA LEU A 653 -5.42 27.56 -3.10
C LEU A 653 -6.49 28.26 -2.25
N THR A 654 -6.73 27.79 -1.02
CA THR A 654 -7.76 28.36 -0.13
C THR A 654 -7.23 29.49 0.76
N LYS A 655 -6.01 29.38 1.31
CA LYS A 655 -5.42 30.41 2.20
C LYS A 655 -4.63 31.48 1.45
N HIS A 656 -4.09 31.17 0.27
CA HIS A 656 -3.22 32.05 -0.52
C HIS A 656 -3.66 32.15 -1.99
N GLY A 657 -4.96 32.04 -2.29
CA GLY A 657 -5.51 31.97 -3.65
C GLY A 657 -5.27 33.19 -4.57
N ALA A 658 -4.70 34.28 -4.05
CA ALA A 658 -4.25 35.44 -4.82
C ALA A 658 -2.72 35.47 -5.09
N HIS A 659 -1.96 34.48 -4.58
CA HIS A 659 -0.53 34.35 -4.84
C HIS A 659 -0.25 33.90 -6.27
N GLU A 660 0.89 34.27 -6.83
CA GLU A 660 1.29 33.98 -8.21
C GLU A 660 1.40 32.48 -8.55
N LEU A 661 1.51 31.62 -7.53
CA LEU A 661 1.59 30.16 -7.65
C LEU A 661 0.22 29.45 -7.71
N ALA A 662 -0.89 30.18 -7.54
CA ALA A 662 -2.22 29.58 -7.48
C ALA A 662 -2.63 28.83 -8.77
N PRO A 663 -2.39 29.34 -10.01
CA PRO A 663 -2.68 28.58 -11.22
C PRO A 663 -1.91 27.25 -11.30
N GLN A 664 -0.60 27.27 -11.07
CA GLN A 664 0.27 26.08 -11.12
C GLN A 664 -0.13 25.05 -10.06
N SER A 665 -0.63 25.51 -8.91
CA SER A 665 -1.14 24.65 -7.84
C SER A 665 -2.42 23.90 -8.22
N LEU A 666 -3.25 24.41 -9.15
CA LEU A 666 -4.40 23.66 -9.68
C LEU A 666 -3.94 22.46 -10.51
N HIS A 667 -2.98 22.66 -11.41
CA HIS A 667 -2.41 21.58 -12.21
C HIS A 667 -1.75 20.51 -11.33
N ALA A 668 -0.91 20.93 -10.39
CA ALA A 668 -0.24 20.01 -9.46
C ALA A 668 -1.24 19.25 -8.56
N ARG A 669 -2.34 19.90 -8.12
CA ARG A 669 -3.41 19.21 -7.40
C ARG A 669 -4.15 18.17 -8.25
N ALA A 670 -4.31 18.40 -9.55
CA ALA A 670 -4.90 17.39 -10.43
C ALA A 670 -4.05 16.11 -10.49
N VAL A 671 -2.71 16.25 -10.54
CA VAL A 671 -1.77 15.10 -10.50
C VAL A 671 -1.93 14.34 -9.18
N ALA A 672 -1.93 15.07 -8.06
CA ALA A 672 -2.14 14.52 -6.72
C ALA A 672 -3.47 13.76 -6.57
N ARG A 673 -4.57 14.35 -7.06
CA ARG A 673 -5.91 13.74 -7.01
C ARG A 673 -6.01 12.48 -7.88
N ARG A 674 -5.37 12.46 -9.05
CA ARG A 674 -5.34 11.24 -9.88
C ARG A 674 -4.67 10.08 -9.15
N LEU A 675 -3.53 10.36 -8.53
CA LEU A 675 -2.78 9.44 -7.68
C LEU A 675 -3.58 9.00 -6.43
N ALA A 676 -4.43 9.87 -5.89
CA ALA A 676 -5.34 9.55 -4.78
C ALA A 676 -6.58 8.70 -5.17
N GLY A 677 -6.84 8.52 -6.47
CA GLY A 677 -8.08 7.92 -6.99
C GLY A 677 -9.28 8.89 -7.07
N ASP A 678 -9.10 10.19 -6.79
CA ASP A 678 -10.14 11.21 -7.01
C ASP A 678 -10.09 11.72 -8.46
N LEU A 679 -10.55 10.87 -9.38
CA LEU A 679 -10.41 11.10 -10.81
C LEU A 679 -11.34 12.21 -11.32
N ALA A 680 -12.52 12.36 -10.70
CA ALA A 680 -13.46 13.44 -11.00
C ALA A 680 -12.94 14.80 -10.50
N GLY A 681 -12.40 14.87 -9.28
CA GLY A 681 -11.77 16.08 -8.76
C GLY A 681 -10.49 16.45 -9.52
N ALA A 682 -9.72 15.46 -9.98
CA ALA A 682 -8.54 15.69 -10.84
C ALA A 682 -8.93 16.32 -12.18
N ALA A 683 -9.94 15.77 -12.87
CA ALA A 683 -10.44 16.33 -14.13
C ALA A 683 -11.01 17.75 -13.95
N GLY A 684 -11.72 18.01 -12.85
CA GLY A 684 -12.24 19.34 -12.50
C GLY A 684 -11.14 20.38 -12.25
N ASP A 685 -10.02 19.99 -11.64
CA ASP A 685 -8.86 20.87 -11.44
C ASP A 685 -8.12 21.18 -12.75
N VAL A 686 -8.01 20.21 -13.66
CA VAL A 686 -7.50 20.46 -15.03
C VAL A 686 -8.38 21.50 -15.74
N ASP A 687 -9.70 21.35 -15.69
CA ASP A 687 -10.61 22.32 -16.33
C ASP A 687 -10.54 23.71 -15.68
N ALA A 688 -10.27 23.79 -14.38
CA ALA A 688 -10.02 25.06 -13.69
C ALA A 688 -8.68 25.70 -14.10
N TYR A 689 -7.62 24.89 -14.27
CA TYR A 689 -6.31 25.34 -14.74
C TYR A 689 -6.36 25.86 -16.18
N LEU A 690 -6.98 25.11 -17.10
CA LEU A 690 -7.09 25.49 -18.52
C LEU A 690 -7.81 26.82 -18.73
N ARG A 691 -8.80 27.15 -17.89
CA ARG A 691 -9.50 28.46 -17.91
C ARG A 691 -8.60 29.64 -17.54
N LYS A 692 -7.44 29.42 -16.91
CA LYS A 692 -6.46 30.48 -16.58
C LYS A 692 -5.49 30.79 -17.72
N SER A 693 -5.67 30.18 -18.90
CA SER A 693 -4.85 30.37 -20.11
C SER A 693 -3.34 30.10 -19.88
N PRO A 694 -2.98 28.85 -19.52
CA PRO A 694 -1.57 28.44 -19.35
C PRO A 694 -0.82 28.41 -20.71
N GLN A 695 0.50 28.19 -20.67
CA GLN A 695 1.29 28.12 -21.90
C GLN A 695 0.98 26.84 -22.68
N ALA A 696 1.37 26.81 -23.96
CA ALA A 696 1.04 25.72 -24.87
C ALA A 696 1.60 24.36 -24.42
N ALA A 697 2.81 24.32 -23.82
CA ALA A 697 3.39 23.10 -23.27
C ALA A 697 2.57 22.58 -22.07
N ASP A 698 2.39 23.41 -21.04
CA ASP A 698 1.62 23.06 -19.84
C ASP A 698 0.18 22.63 -20.16
N LYS A 699 -0.39 23.17 -21.25
CA LYS A 699 -1.71 22.76 -21.76
C LYS A 699 -1.71 21.32 -22.28
N ALA A 700 -0.67 20.88 -22.99
CA ALA A 700 -0.55 19.52 -23.49
C ALA A 700 -0.48 18.50 -22.34
N ASP A 701 0.37 18.77 -21.35
CA ASP A 701 0.52 17.90 -20.16
C ASP A 701 -0.77 17.82 -19.33
N ALA A 702 -1.48 18.95 -19.16
CA ALA A 702 -2.78 18.96 -18.49
C ALA A 702 -3.85 18.12 -19.23
N LEU A 703 -3.85 18.14 -20.56
CA LEU A 703 -4.75 17.34 -21.39
C LEU A 703 -4.38 15.85 -21.38
N TYR A 704 -3.08 15.51 -21.36
CA TYR A 704 -2.60 14.14 -21.18
C TYR A 704 -3.02 13.57 -19.82
N LEU A 705 -2.81 14.33 -18.74
CA LEU A 705 -3.26 13.98 -17.40
C LEU A 705 -4.76 13.74 -17.34
N LYS A 706 -5.58 14.59 -17.99
CA LYS A 706 -7.03 14.40 -18.09
C LYS A 706 -7.40 13.09 -18.81
N GLY A 707 -6.67 12.71 -19.85
CA GLY A 707 -6.82 11.40 -20.50
C GLY A 707 -6.57 10.24 -19.54
N LEU A 708 -5.46 10.27 -18.79
CA LEU A 708 -5.15 9.26 -17.77
C LEU A 708 -6.18 9.20 -16.63
N CYS A 709 -6.79 10.34 -16.25
CA CYS A 709 -7.90 10.36 -15.29
C CYS A 709 -9.12 9.60 -15.83
N LEU A 710 -9.41 9.72 -17.12
CA LEU A 710 -10.54 9.04 -17.78
C LEU A 710 -10.28 7.53 -17.91
N VAL A 711 -9.05 7.11 -18.25
CA VAL A 711 -8.64 5.67 -18.24
C VAL A 711 -8.87 5.06 -16.86
N GLY A 712 -8.38 5.72 -15.81
CA GLY A 712 -8.57 5.25 -14.43
C GLY A 712 -10.04 5.24 -13.98
N ALA A 713 -10.86 6.13 -14.53
CA ALA A 713 -12.30 6.21 -14.23
C ALA A 713 -13.11 5.19 -15.03
N ASN A 714 -12.42 4.36 -15.84
CA ASN A 714 -12.96 3.43 -16.81
C ASN A 714 -13.83 4.09 -17.91
N ASP A 715 -13.70 5.40 -18.11
CA ASP A 715 -14.24 6.11 -19.28
C ASP A 715 -13.26 5.99 -20.45
N GLN A 716 -13.15 4.78 -20.97
CA GLN A 716 -12.21 4.44 -22.05
C GLN A 716 -12.52 5.21 -23.34
N ALA A 717 -13.79 5.53 -23.59
CA ALA A 717 -14.22 6.32 -24.74
C ALA A 717 -13.84 7.81 -24.59
N GLY A 718 -14.05 8.39 -23.40
CA GLY A 718 -13.57 9.72 -23.06
C GLY A 718 -12.05 9.82 -23.10
N ALA A 719 -11.33 8.81 -22.58
CA ALA A 719 -9.88 8.71 -22.62
C ALA A 719 -9.35 8.69 -24.06
N ALA A 720 -9.88 7.80 -24.91
CA ALA A 720 -9.51 7.72 -26.32
C ALA A 720 -9.77 9.05 -27.06
N ALA A 721 -10.92 9.69 -26.83
CA ALA A 721 -11.23 10.99 -27.39
C ALA A 721 -10.26 12.10 -26.91
N GLN A 722 -9.88 12.07 -25.63
CA GLN A 722 -8.98 13.04 -25.00
C GLN A 722 -7.53 12.88 -25.49
N PHE A 723 -7.03 11.66 -25.63
CA PHE A 723 -5.70 11.39 -26.20
C PHE A 723 -5.65 11.68 -27.72
N ALA A 724 -6.72 11.36 -28.47
CA ALA A 724 -6.81 11.73 -29.88
C ALA A 724 -6.86 13.26 -30.08
N ALA A 725 -7.58 13.99 -29.21
CA ALA A 725 -7.60 15.45 -29.22
C ALA A 725 -6.22 16.05 -28.88
N LEU A 726 -5.55 15.51 -27.85
CA LEU A 726 -4.17 15.87 -27.50
C LEU A 726 -3.22 15.70 -28.69
N LYS A 727 -3.20 14.51 -29.32
CA LYS A 727 -2.34 14.20 -30.48
C LYS A 727 -2.62 15.14 -31.67
N LYS A 728 -3.88 15.53 -31.88
CA LYS A 728 -4.29 16.46 -32.93
C LYS A 728 -3.86 17.91 -32.66
N GLU A 729 -3.96 18.38 -31.41
CA GLU A 729 -3.60 19.75 -31.03
C GLU A 729 -2.08 19.90 -30.85
N PHE A 730 -1.39 18.84 -30.40
CA PHE A 730 0.04 18.79 -30.08
C PHE A 730 0.77 17.63 -30.78
N PRO A 731 0.89 17.63 -32.13
CA PRO A 731 1.45 16.51 -32.91
C PRO A 731 2.97 16.30 -32.78
N LYS A 732 3.63 16.99 -31.82
CA LYS A 732 5.06 16.85 -31.49
C LYS A 732 5.27 16.72 -29.98
N TYR A 733 4.30 16.11 -29.29
CA TYR A 733 4.39 15.87 -27.86
C TYR A 733 5.49 14.85 -27.55
N GLU A 734 6.28 15.10 -26.50
CA GLU A 734 7.48 14.33 -26.20
C GLU A 734 7.18 12.86 -25.81
N ASN A 735 6.05 12.62 -25.13
CA ASN A 735 5.61 11.30 -24.68
C ASN A 735 4.66 10.62 -25.70
N ASP A 736 4.85 10.83 -27.00
CA ASP A 736 3.98 10.26 -28.05
C ASP A 736 3.93 8.73 -28.04
N ASP A 737 5.03 8.03 -27.74
CA ASP A 737 5.06 6.57 -27.63
C ASP A 737 4.14 6.05 -26.50
N LYS A 738 4.15 6.72 -25.34
CA LYS A 738 3.24 6.45 -24.22
C LYS A 738 1.81 6.84 -24.53
N VAL A 739 1.59 7.98 -25.20
CA VAL A 739 0.25 8.37 -25.66
C VAL A 739 -0.30 7.36 -26.65
N LEU A 740 0.51 6.84 -27.58
CA LEU A 740 0.15 5.75 -28.49
C LEU A 740 -0.17 4.47 -27.72
N TYR A 741 0.65 4.09 -26.74
CA TYR A 741 0.42 2.88 -25.93
C TYR A 741 -0.89 2.97 -25.11
N GLU A 742 -1.09 4.09 -24.41
CA GLU A 742 -2.30 4.35 -23.62
C GLU A 742 -3.54 4.54 -24.50
N LEU A 743 -3.41 5.20 -25.66
CA LEU A 743 -4.49 5.31 -26.66
C LEU A 743 -4.81 3.94 -27.27
N ALA A 744 -3.80 3.11 -27.55
CA ALA A 744 -3.99 1.76 -28.06
C ALA A 744 -4.80 0.92 -27.07
N TRP A 745 -4.39 0.88 -25.80
CA TRP A 745 -5.13 0.20 -24.74
C TRP A 745 -6.52 0.82 -24.50
N SER A 746 -6.64 2.15 -24.44
CA SER A 746 -7.93 2.84 -24.28
C SER A 746 -8.89 2.50 -25.40
N LEU A 747 -8.43 2.47 -26.66
CA LEU A 747 -9.26 2.11 -27.82
C LEU A 747 -9.68 0.65 -27.78
N LYS A 748 -8.78 -0.29 -27.43
CA LYS A 748 -9.15 -1.70 -27.25
C LYS A 748 -10.19 -1.87 -26.13
N ALA A 749 -9.94 -1.24 -24.98
CA ALA A 749 -10.84 -1.26 -23.83
C ALA A 749 -12.18 -0.53 -24.10
N SER A 750 -12.22 0.46 -25.00
CA SER A 750 -13.44 1.14 -25.46
C SER A 750 -14.13 0.41 -26.63
N GLY A 751 -13.77 -0.84 -26.91
CA GLY A 751 -14.38 -1.67 -27.98
C GLY A 751 -13.95 -1.30 -29.41
N SER A 752 -13.00 -0.39 -29.58
CA SER A 752 -12.40 0.02 -30.85
C SER A 752 -11.11 -0.76 -31.14
N ASP A 753 -11.17 -2.08 -30.97
CA ASP A 753 -10.02 -3.02 -31.03
C ASP A 753 -9.16 -2.87 -32.30
N ALA A 754 -9.79 -2.59 -33.44
CA ALA A 754 -9.11 -2.35 -34.70
C ALA A 754 -8.21 -1.11 -34.64
N GLN A 755 -8.76 0.02 -34.18
CA GLN A 755 -8.03 1.29 -34.04
C GLN A 755 -6.93 1.19 -32.97
N GLY A 756 -7.19 0.47 -31.86
CA GLY A 756 -6.16 0.24 -30.85
C GLY A 756 -5.02 -0.65 -31.36
N THR A 757 -5.34 -1.68 -32.16
CA THR A 757 -4.32 -2.51 -32.84
C THR A 757 -3.55 -1.73 -33.91
N GLU A 758 -4.22 -0.84 -34.66
CA GLU A 758 -3.56 0.11 -35.56
C GLU A 758 -2.63 1.06 -34.81
N THR A 759 -3.00 1.48 -33.59
CA THR A 759 -2.17 2.34 -32.74
C THR A 759 -0.95 1.59 -32.16
N PHE A 760 -1.06 0.29 -31.83
CA PHE A 760 0.11 -0.56 -31.54
C PHE A 760 1.03 -0.74 -32.75
N ALA A 761 0.46 -0.92 -33.94
CA ALA A 761 1.22 -1.01 -35.18
C ALA A 761 1.87 0.34 -35.55
N GLU A 762 1.24 1.47 -35.20
CA GLU A 762 1.82 2.80 -35.29
C GLU A 762 3.04 2.90 -34.35
N LEU A 763 2.87 2.58 -33.05
CA LEU A 763 3.96 2.57 -32.06
C LEU A 763 5.16 1.73 -32.52
N ALA A 764 4.94 0.48 -32.91
CA ALA A 764 6.00 -0.42 -33.36
C ALA A 764 6.72 0.06 -34.64
N LYS A 765 6.12 1.00 -35.38
CA LYS A 765 6.63 1.54 -36.65
C LYS A 765 7.27 2.92 -36.49
N SER A 766 6.69 3.81 -35.68
CA SER A 766 7.23 5.15 -35.41
C SER A 766 8.32 5.13 -34.36
N HIS A 767 8.26 4.18 -33.42
CA HIS A 767 9.19 4.02 -32.30
C HIS A 767 9.77 2.59 -32.25
N PRO A 768 10.44 2.09 -33.31
CA PRO A 768 10.88 0.69 -33.41
C PRO A 768 11.97 0.30 -32.38
N GLU A 769 12.75 1.28 -31.90
CA GLU A 769 13.74 1.11 -30.84
C GLU A 769 13.11 1.15 -29.43
N SER A 770 11.80 1.39 -29.31
CA SER A 770 11.12 1.39 -28.02
C SER A 770 11.13 -0.03 -27.43
N PRO A 771 11.37 -0.20 -26.12
CA PRO A 771 11.24 -1.51 -25.47
C PRO A 771 9.84 -2.12 -25.61
N LEU A 772 8.83 -1.29 -25.90
CA LEU A 772 7.45 -1.70 -26.15
C LEU A 772 7.22 -2.26 -27.57
N ALA A 773 8.18 -2.15 -28.50
CA ALA A 773 7.96 -2.48 -29.91
C ALA A 773 7.88 -3.99 -30.20
N ALA A 774 8.66 -4.84 -29.52
CA ALA A 774 8.58 -6.30 -29.69
C ALA A 774 7.26 -6.87 -29.13
N GLU A 775 6.82 -6.35 -28.00
CA GLU A 775 5.53 -6.68 -27.38
C GLU A 775 4.34 -6.14 -28.19
N ALA A 776 4.43 -4.90 -28.72
CA ALA A 776 3.46 -4.38 -29.66
C ALA A 776 3.35 -5.25 -30.93
N ASN A 777 4.47 -5.75 -31.47
CA ASN A 777 4.44 -6.72 -32.58
C ASN A 777 3.79 -8.06 -32.18
N TYR A 778 4.09 -8.59 -30.99
CA TYR A 778 3.38 -9.78 -30.47
C TYR A 778 1.87 -9.54 -30.36
N HIS A 779 1.44 -8.37 -29.87
CA HIS A 779 0.02 -8.00 -29.77
C HIS A 779 -0.65 -7.74 -31.13
N VAL A 780 0.08 -7.21 -32.13
CA VAL A 780 -0.38 -7.16 -33.52
C VAL A 780 -0.54 -8.59 -34.07
N GLY A 781 0.36 -9.51 -33.71
CA GLY A 781 0.27 -10.93 -34.01
C GLY A 781 -0.97 -11.61 -33.42
N GLU A 782 -1.18 -11.46 -32.11
CA GLU A 782 -2.38 -11.95 -31.41
C GLU A 782 -3.67 -11.32 -31.97
N ALA A 783 -3.67 -10.01 -32.26
CA ALA A 783 -4.83 -9.35 -32.86
C ALA A 783 -5.10 -9.80 -34.30
N ALA A 784 -4.08 -10.16 -35.07
CA ALA A 784 -4.26 -10.77 -36.38
C ALA A 784 -4.75 -12.23 -36.27
N TYR A 785 -4.18 -13.02 -35.36
CA TYR A 785 -4.57 -14.40 -35.07
C TYR A 785 -6.04 -14.48 -34.61
N ASN A 786 -6.44 -13.61 -33.69
CA ASN A 786 -7.81 -13.52 -33.18
C ASN A 786 -8.81 -13.01 -34.24
N ARG A 787 -8.35 -12.19 -35.21
CA ARG A 787 -9.12 -11.82 -36.41
C ARG A 787 -9.13 -12.91 -37.49
N GLN A 788 -8.49 -14.04 -37.25
CA GLN A 788 -8.29 -15.12 -38.22
C GLN A 788 -7.49 -14.70 -39.48
N ASP A 789 -6.84 -13.52 -39.44
CA ASP A 789 -5.82 -13.12 -40.41
C ASP A 789 -4.48 -13.74 -39.99
N TYR A 790 -4.43 -15.06 -40.14
CA TYR A 790 -3.27 -15.86 -39.77
C TYR A 790 -2.04 -15.51 -40.62
N ASP A 791 -2.18 -14.89 -41.79
CA ASP A 791 -1.05 -14.44 -42.61
C ASP A 791 -0.39 -13.16 -42.06
N ALA A 792 -1.19 -12.20 -41.59
CA ALA A 792 -0.64 -11.07 -40.83
C ALA A 792 -0.10 -11.53 -39.46
N ALA A 793 -0.77 -12.50 -38.81
CA ALA A 793 -0.30 -13.08 -37.54
C ALA A 793 1.09 -13.70 -37.69
N LYS A 794 1.29 -14.56 -38.70
CA LYS A 794 2.59 -15.17 -38.99
C LYS A 794 3.71 -14.14 -39.19
N LYS A 795 3.44 -13.03 -39.89
CA LYS A 795 4.42 -11.94 -40.09
C LYS A 795 4.77 -11.24 -38.77
N ALA A 796 3.77 -10.89 -37.96
CA ALA A 796 3.96 -10.19 -36.70
C ALA A 796 4.62 -11.08 -35.63
N TYR A 797 4.28 -12.37 -35.54
CA TYR A 797 5.00 -13.34 -34.70
C TYR A 797 6.43 -13.57 -35.20
N ALA A 798 6.70 -13.58 -36.51
CA ALA A 798 8.06 -13.66 -37.02
C ALA A 798 8.89 -12.40 -36.66
N ALA A 799 8.28 -11.22 -36.73
CA ALA A 799 8.91 -9.97 -36.27
C ALA A 799 9.17 -9.98 -34.75
N ALA A 800 8.20 -10.43 -33.95
CA ALA A 800 8.36 -10.59 -32.50
C ALA A 800 9.45 -11.62 -32.17
N LEU A 801 9.47 -12.79 -32.82
CA LEU A 801 10.51 -13.82 -32.68
C LEU A 801 11.92 -13.30 -33.05
N SER A 802 12.03 -12.40 -34.02
CA SER A 802 13.31 -11.81 -34.43
C SER A 802 13.76 -10.64 -33.55
N GLY A 803 12.84 -9.87 -32.99
CA GLY A 803 13.10 -8.74 -32.09
C GLY A 803 13.11 -9.11 -30.60
N ALA A 804 12.78 -10.36 -30.26
CA ALA A 804 12.70 -10.85 -28.89
C ALA A 804 14.06 -10.84 -28.19
N GLN A 805 14.26 -9.87 -27.28
CA GLN A 805 15.37 -9.89 -26.33
C GLN A 805 15.17 -10.92 -25.21
N ALA A 806 13.92 -11.38 -24.99
CA ALA A 806 13.55 -12.38 -23.99
C ALA A 806 13.14 -13.71 -24.65
N ALA A 807 13.68 -14.83 -24.14
CA ALA A 807 13.42 -16.18 -24.69
C ALA A 807 11.94 -16.58 -24.71
N ASP A 808 11.15 -16.08 -23.75
CA ASP A 808 9.71 -16.30 -23.62
C ASP A 808 8.91 -15.81 -24.84
N VAL A 809 9.19 -14.57 -25.31
CA VAL A 809 8.57 -14.01 -26.53
C VAL A 809 8.97 -14.84 -27.75
N GLY A 810 10.17 -15.42 -27.76
CA GLY A 810 10.67 -16.30 -28.81
C GLY A 810 9.88 -17.61 -28.93
N GLU A 811 9.89 -18.47 -27.90
CA GLU A 811 9.23 -19.79 -27.99
C GLU A 811 7.72 -19.65 -28.25
N LYS A 812 7.06 -18.69 -27.57
CA LYS A 812 5.63 -18.37 -27.80
C LYS A 812 5.36 -18.02 -29.26
N SER A 813 6.18 -17.16 -29.86
CA SER A 813 6.01 -16.75 -31.26
C SER A 813 6.17 -17.92 -32.24
N ALA A 814 7.12 -18.83 -32.00
CA ALA A 814 7.31 -20.02 -32.83
C ALA A 814 6.14 -21.02 -32.73
N TYR A 815 5.62 -21.26 -31.53
CA TYR A 815 4.46 -22.14 -31.33
C TYR A 815 3.16 -21.54 -31.89
N LYS A 816 2.94 -20.23 -31.71
CA LYS A 816 1.84 -19.48 -32.32
C LYS A 816 1.92 -19.47 -33.86
N LEU A 817 3.13 -19.52 -34.44
CA LEU A 817 3.31 -19.71 -35.88
C LEU A 817 2.75 -21.06 -36.34
N GLY A 818 3.02 -22.15 -35.60
CA GLY A 818 2.44 -23.48 -35.87
C GLY A 818 0.92 -23.49 -35.82
N TRP A 819 0.35 -22.95 -34.74
CA TRP A 819 -1.09 -22.80 -34.58
C TRP A 819 -1.75 -21.91 -35.65
N SER A 820 -1.07 -20.85 -36.10
CA SER A 820 -1.59 -19.97 -37.17
C SER A 820 -1.82 -20.75 -38.47
N ASN A 821 -0.92 -21.66 -38.82
CA ASN A 821 -1.10 -22.53 -39.99
C ASN A 821 -2.17 -23.61 -39.74
N TYR A 822 -2.27 -24.15 -38.52
CA TYR A 822 -3.29 -25.16 -38.17
C TYR A 822 -4.71 -24.62 -38.35
N GLN A 823 -4.95 -23.39 -37.88
CA GLN A 823 -6.26 -22.74 -37.99
C GLN A 823 -6.62 -22.30 -39.42
N GLN A 824 -5.64 -22.14 -40.31
CA GLN A 824 -5.90 -21.98 -41.75
C GLN A 824 -6.39 -23.26 -42.43
N GLY A 825 -6.41 -24.40 -41.73
CA GLY A 825 -6.64 -25.71 -42.33
C GLY A 825 -5.46 -26.21 -43.17
N ASP A 826 -4.34 -25.47 -43.21
CA ASP A 826 -3.08 -25.94 -43.77
C ASP A 826 -2.38 -26.85 -42.76
N TYR A 827 -2.99 -28.02 -42.56
CA TYR A 827 -2.51 -29.09 -41.70
C TYR A 827 -1.11 -29.60 -42.13
N ALA A 828 -0.65 -29.29 -43.35
CA ALA A 828 0.70 -29.60 -43.82
C ALA A 828 1.72 -28.57 -43.30
N ALA A 829 1.49 -27.27 -43.53
CA ALA A 829 2.36 -26.21 -43.01
C ALA A 829 2.36 -26.16 -41.47
N ALA A 830 1.22 -26.44 -40.84
CA ALA A 830 1.11 -26.62 -39.39
C ALA A 830 2.05 -27.71 -38.88
N SER A 831 1.98 -28.91 -39.49
CA SER A 831 2.86 -30.03 -39.15
C SER A 831 4.34 -29.70 -39.36
N ALA A 832 4.69 -28.79 -40.28
CA ALA A 832 6.08 -28.38 -40.51
C ALA A 832 6.57 -27.36 -39.46
N ALA A 833 5.77 -26.35 -39.13
CA ALA A 833 6.12 -25.35 -38.12
C ALA A 833 6.18 -25.96 -36.70
N PHE A 834 5.30 -26.90 -36.38
CA PHE A 834 5.41 -27.71 -35.16
C PHE A 834 6.69 -28.58 -35.14
N ALA A 835 7.15 -29.08 -36.30
CA ALA A 835 8.44 -29.75 -36.40
C ALA A 835 9.63 -28.78 -36.23
N GLU A 836 9.55 -27.53 -36.69
CA GLU A 836 10.60 -26.53 -36.43
C GLU A 836 10.71 -26.19 -34.94
N GLN A 837 9.57 -25.99 -34.25
CA GLN A 837 9.55 -25.76 -32.80
C GLN A 837 10.22 -26.93 -32.06
N THR A 838 9.87 -28.18 -32.38
CA THR A 838 10.48 -29.37 -31.73
C THR A 838 11.95 -29.59 -32.08
N ASN A 839 12.44 -29.04 -33.19
CA ASN A 839 13.86 -29.13 -33.56
C ASN A 839 14.70 -28.02 -32.91
N LYS A 840 14.17 -26.79 -32.79
CA LYS A 840 14.88 -25.64 -32.20
C LYS A 840 14.75 -25.58 -30.68
N TYR A 841 13.65 -26.09 -30.14
CA TYR A 841 13.34 -26.17 -28.72
C TYR A 841 12.96 -27.62 -28.33
N PRO A 842 13.84 -28.63 -28.58
CA PRO A 842 13.54 -30.06 -28.38
C PRO A 842 13.33 -30.48 -26.92
N SER A 843 13.72 -29.61 -25.99
CA SER A 843 13.48 -29.75 -24.55
C SER A 843 12.69 -28.56 -24.00
N GLY A 844 12.06 -27.78 -24.88
CA GLY A 844 11.14 -26.69 -24.52
C GLY A 844 9.77 -27.24 -24.10
N PRO A 845 9.03 -26.52 -23.24
CA PRO A 845 7.75 -26.95 -22.67
C PRO A 845 6.67 -27.33 -23.70
N LEU A 846 6.77 -26.91 -24.96
CA LEU A 846 5.72 -27.09 -25.97
C LEU A 846 5.97 -28.24 -26.97
N ALA A 847 7.01 -29.06 -26.76
CA ALA A 847 7.52 -30.00 -27.77
C ALA A 847 6.65 -31.25 -28.03
N ALA A 848 5.95 -31.78 -27.02
CA ALA A 848 5.12 -32.98 -27.22
C ALA A 848 3.80 -32.64 -27.93
N ASP A 849 3.20 -31.50 -27.60
CA ASP A 849 1.97 -30.98 -28.21
C ASP A 849 2.12 -30.86 -29.72
N ALA A 850 3.24 -30.28 -30.15
CA ALA A 850 3.63 -30.19 -31.54
C ALA A 850 3.65 -31.57 -32.24
N SER A 851 3.94 -32.65 -31.51
CA SER A 851 3.90 -34.03 -32.02
C SER A 851 2.48 -34.62 -32.07
N PHE A 852 1.60 -34.31 -31.11
CA PHE A 852 0.18 -34.71 -31.16
C PHE A 852 -0.61 -33.93 -32.22
N MET A 853 -0.41 -32.61 -32.31
CA MET A 853 -1.10 -31.76 -33.28
C MET A 853 -0.80 -32.20 -34.73
N ARG A 854 0.39 -32.77 -34.97
CA ARG A 854 0.75 -33.46 -36.22
C ARG A 854 -0.08 -34.74 -36.48
N GLY A 855 -0.52 -35.44 -35.45
CA GLY A 855 -1.47 -36.57 -35.55
C GLY A 855 -2.90 -36.13 -35.86
N GLU A 856 -3.41 -35.11 -35.16
CA GLU A 856 -4.72 -34.50 -35.44
C GLU A 856 -4.81 -33.97 -36.87
N CYS A 857 -3.75 -33.29 -37.34
CA CYS A 857 -3.60 -32.87 -38.74
C CYS A 857 -3.87 -34.00 -39.73
N LEU A 858 -3.53 -35.26 -39.41
CA LEU A 858 -3.70 -36.42 -40.28
C LEU A 858 -5.08 -37.07 -40.13
N TYR A 859 -5.65 -37.12 -38.92
CA TYR A 859 -7.01 -37.63 -38.70
C TYR A 859 -8.06 -36.76 -39.41
N LYS A 860 -7.92 -35.42 -39.36
CA LYS A 860 -8.80 -34.48 -40.08
C LYS A 860 -8.69 -34.55 -41.61
N GLN A 861 -7.72 -35.29 -42.16
CA GLN A 861 -7.60 -35.57 -43.60
C GLN A 861 -8.27 -36.91 -43.99
N ASP A 862 -9.07 -37.53 -43.11
CA ASP A 862 -9.64 -38.88 -43.24
C ASP A 862 -8.60 -39.99 -43.50
N LYS A 863 -7.32 -39.70 -43.26
CA LYS A 863 -6.21 -40.66 -43.37
C LYS A 863 -6.12 -41.50 -42.10
N PHE A 864 -7.20 -42.22 -41.81
CA PHE A 864 -7.35 -43.02 -40.57
C PHE A 864 -6.18 -44.01 -40.33
N ALA A 865 -5.49 -44.44 -41.39
CA ALA A 865 -4.26 -45.24 -41.29
C ALA A 865 -3.00 -44.42 -40.90
N ASP A 866 -2.71 -43.30 -41.58
CA ASP A 866 -1.54 -42.47 -41.26
C ASP A 866 -1.70 -41.79 -39.89
N ALA A 867 -2.92 -41.39 -39.55
CA ALA A 867 -3.28 -40.89 -38.23
C ALA A 867 -2.93 -41.93 -37.14
N ALA A 868 -3.37 -43.19 -37.30
CA ALA A 868 -3.03 -44.27 -36.37
C ALA A 868 -1.51 -44.48 -36.24
N GLY A 869 -0.73 -44.28 -37.31
CA GLY A 869 0.74 -44.33 -37.29
C GLY A 869 1.39 -43.15 -36.56
N ALA A 870 0.94 -41.91 -36.83
CA ALA A 870 1.47 -40.71 -36.21
C ALA A 870 1.15 -40.63 -34.72
N TYR A 871 -0.08 -41.00 -34.32
CA TYR A 871 -0.42 -41.13 -32.91
C TYR A 871 0.42 -42.22 -32.20
N GLY A 872 0.92 -43.23 -32.93
CA GLY A 872 1.86 -44.22 -32.40
C GLY A 872 3.27 -43.67 -32.08
N GLN A 873 3.63 -42.48 -32.58
CA GLN A 873 4.89 -41.79 -32.25
C GLN A 873 4.76 -40.84 -31.05
N VAL A 874 3.53 -40.59 -30.59
CA VAL A 874 3.26 -39.68 -29.47
C VAL A 874 3.80 -40.28 -28.17
N LYS A 875 4.78 -39.61 -27.58
CA LYS A 875 5.19 -39.83 -26.19
C LYS A 875 4.09 -39.30 -25.28
N ALA A 876 3.12 -40.16 -24.98
CA ALA A 876 1.90 -39.79 -24.25
C ALA A 876 2.20 -39.22 -22.85
N ASP A 877 3.35 -39.55 -22.26
CA ASP A 877 3.87 -39.03 -21.00
C ASP A 877 4.32 -37.55 -21.06
N GLN A 878 4.48 -36.98 -22.26
CA GLN A 878 5.03 -35.62 -22.43
C GLN A 878 4.01 -34.57 -22.88
N LEU A 879 2.77 -34.97 -23.24
CA LEU A 879 1.72 -34.06 -23.75
C LEU A 879 1.16 -33.10 -22.70
N SER A 880 0.87 -31.85 -23.10
CA SER A 880 0.37 -30.81 -22.19
C SER A 880 -1.05 -31.02 -21.65
N SER A 881 -1.90 -31.83 -22.29
CA SER A 881 -3.24 -32.11 -21.79
C SER A 881 -3.71 -33.56 -21.93
N ASP A 882 -4.62 -33.94 -21.05
CA ASP A 882 -5.33 -35.22 -21.07
C ASP A 882 -6.33 -35.30 -22.24
N ASP A 883 -6.99 -34.18 -22.60
CA ASP A 883 -7.91 -34.12 -23.74
C ASP A 883 -7.28 -34.63 -25.04
N MET A 884 -6.00 -34.29 -25.28
CA MET A 884 -5.24 -34.78 -26.44
C MET A 884 -5.08 -36.31 -26.42
N ARG A 885 -4.88 -36.90 -25.23
CA ARG A 885 -4.75 -38.35 -25.06
C ARG A 885 -6.09 -39.09 -25.17
N ASP A 886 -7.18 -38.43 -24.81
CA ASP A 886 -8.54 -38.96 -24.90
C ASP A 886 -9.09 -38.92 -26.33
N LEU A 887 -8.94 -37.77 -27.01
CA LEU A 887 -9.33 -37.60 -28.41
C LEU A 887 -8.56 -38.58 -29.31
N TRP A 888 -7.27 -38.81 -29.07
CA TRP A 888 -6.51 -39.86 -29.74
C TRP A 888 -7.21 -41.23 -29.68
N ARG A 889 -7.66 -41.67 -28.48
CA ARG A 889 -8.30 -42.99 -28.30
C ARG A 889 -9.70 -43.02 -28.91
N LEU A 890 -10.48 -41.96 -28.73
CA LEU A 890 -11.81 -41.84 -29.34
C LEU A 890 -11.71 -41.97 -30.85
N HIS A 891 -10.82 -41.19 -31.47
CA HIS A 891 -10.68 -41.09 -32.90
C HIS A 891 -10.03 -42.36 -33.51
N ALA A 892 -9.13 -43.04 -32.79
CA ALA A 892 -8.70 -44.40 -33.15
C ALA A 892 -9.87 -45.41 -33.11
N GLY A 893 -10.78 -45.31 -32.13
CA GLY A 893 -11.94 -46.18 -32.00
C GLY A 893 -13.07 -45.92 -32.99
N GLN A 894 -13.37 -44.66 -33.26
CA GLN A 894 -14.29 -44.24 -34.31
C GLN A 894 -13.79 -44.69 -35.69
N SER A 895 -12.47 -44.61 -35.93
CA SER A 895 -11.84 -45.18 -37.14
C SER A 895 -12.15 -46.68 -37.28
N ALA A 896 -12.16 -47.45 -36.19
CA ALA A 896 -12.53 -48.87 -36.22
C ALA A 896 -14.05 -49.12 -36.37
N ALA A 897 -14.89 -48.27 -35.77
CA ALA A 897 -16.36 -48.31 -35.91
C ALA A 897 -16.81 -48.12 -37.36
N GLN A 898 -16.21 -47.13 -38.05
CA GLN A 898 -16.47 -46.87 -39.47
C GLN A 898 -16.01 -48.02 -40.37
N LEU A 899 -14.94 -48.73 -39.97
CA LEU A 899 -14.53 -49.99 -40.60
C LEU A 899 -15.47 -51.18 -40.29
N LYS A 900 -16.62 -50.94 -39.65
CA LYS A 900 -17.65 -51.92 -39.22
C LYS A 900 -17.16 -53.06 -38.34
N LYS A 901 -15.96 -52.91 -37.78
CA LYS A 901 -15.42 -53.85 -36.81
C LYS A 901 -16.06 -53.52 -35.47
N TRP A 902 -17.33 -53.86 -35.27
CA TRP A 902 -18.06 -53.54 -34.04
C TRP A 902 -17.32 -54.02 -32.80
N ASP A 903 -16.62 -55.15 -32.88
CA ASP A 903 -15.78 -55.67 -31.80
C ASP A 903 -14.48 -54.86 -31.60
N GLU A 904 -13.84 -54.35 -32.67
CA GLU A 904 -12.68 -53.45 -32.52
C GLU A 904 -13.09 -52.03 -32.10
N SER A 905 -14.29 -51.60 -32.48
CA SER A 905 -14.94 -50.37 -32.03
C SER A 905 -15.29 -50.44 -30.55
N ILE A 906 -15.98 -51.50 -30.12
CA ILE A 906 -16.24 -51.76 -28.70
C ILE A 906 -14.89 -51.92 -27.98
N ARG A 907 -13.89 -52.58 -28.56
CA ARG A 907 -12.53 -52.63 -27.97
C ARG A 907 -11.96 -51.24 -27.71
N TRP A 908 -11.88 -50.35 -28.71
CA TRP A 908 -11.32 -49.01 -28.53
C TRP A 908 -12.21 -48.08 -27.69
N MET A 909 -13.54 -48.16 -27.79
CA MET A 909 -14.48 -47.34 -27.02
C MET A 909 -14.58 -47.80 -25.57
N THR A 910 -14.50 -49.11 -25.32
CA THR A 910 -14.28 -49.64 -23.97
C THR A 910 -12.87 -49.31 -23.51
N GLU A 911 -11.84 -49.34 -24.36
CA GLU A 911 -10.49 -48.88 -23.99
C GLU A 911 -10.47 -47.37 -23.63
N LEU A 912 -11.31 -46.54 -24.27
CA LEU A 912 -11.58 -45.16 -23.86
C LEU A 912 -12.34 -45.12 -22.53
N LEU A 913 -13.52 -45.76 -22.41
CA LEU A 913 -14.30 -45.79 -21.16
C LEU A 913 -13.57 -46.48 -19.99
N THR A 914 -12.49 -47.22 -20.25
CA THR A 914 -11.67 -47.89 -19.23
C THR A 914 -10.42 -47.08 -18.89
N LYS A 915 -9.75 -46.45 -19.87
CA LYS A 915 -8.58 -45.58 -19.62
C LYS A 915 -8.95 -44.15 -19.23
N SER A 916 -10.17 -43.73 -19.59
CA SER A 916 -10.74 -42.40 -19.45
C SER A 916 -12.28 -42.50 -19.28
N PRO A 917 -12.80 -43.12 -18.20
CA PRO A 917 -14.24 -43.28 -17.96
C PRO A 917 -15.00 -41.95 -17.94
N ASP A 918 -14.39 -40.90 -17.38
CA ASP A 918 -14.95 -39.55 -17.26
C ASP A 918 -14.68 -38.67 -18.50
N SER A 919 -14.21 -39.26 -19.61
CA SER A 919 -13.89 -38.52 -20.84
C SER A 919 -15.10 -37.71 -21.31
N PRO A 920 -14.93 -36.46 -21.81
CA PRO A 920 -16.05 -35.63 -22.30
C PRO A 920 -16.92 -36.28 -23.41
N VAL A 921 -16.44 -37.37 -23.99
CA VAL A 921 -17.05 -38.17 -25.08
C VAL A 921 -17.51 -39.58 -24.62
N ALA A 922 -17.45 -39.86 -23.32
CA ALA A 922 -17.91 -41.12 -22.71
C ALA A 922 -19.40 -41.36 -22.90
N ALA A 923 -20.19 -40.28 -22.83
CA ALA A 923 -21.61 -40.24 -23.15
C ALA A 923 -21.93 -40.79 -24.55
N GLU A 924 -21.20 -40.32 -25.57
CA GLU A 924 -21.33 -40.78 -26.95
C GLU A 924 -20.94 -42.26 -27.07
N ALA A 925 -19.90 -42.71 -26.38
CA ALA A 925 -19.49 -44.12 -26.37
C ALA A 925 -20.57 -45.04 -25.75
N GLU A 926 -21.14 -44.69 -24.59
CA GLU A 926 -22.25 -45.43 -23.98
C GLU A 926 -23.53 -45.40 -24.83
N TYR A 927 -23.80 -44.28 -25.53
CA TYR A 927 -24.89 -44.19 -26.49
C TYR A 927 -24.68 -45.12 -27.69
N GLU A 928 -23.49 -45.15 -28.31
CA GLU A 928 -23.18 -46.05 -29.43
C GLU A 928 -23.24 -47.53 -29.01
N ILE A 929 -22.87 -47.85 -27.76
CA ILE A 929 -23.05 -49.19 -27.17
C ILE A 929 -24.54 -49.53 -26.95
N GLY A 930 -25.32 -48.60 -26.40
CA GLY A 930 -26.78 -48.74 -26.25
C GLY A 930 -27.49 -48.92 -27.59
N TRP A 931 -27.03 -48.19 -28.61
CA TRP A 931 -27.50 -48.29 -29.99
C TRP A 931 -27.15 -49.65 -30.62
N ALA A 932 -25.90 -50.13 -30.48
CA ALA A 932 -25.50 -51.46 -30.93
C ALA A 932 -26.33 -52.57 -30.26
N ASN A 933 -26.67 -52.43 -28.97
CA ASN A 933 -27.52 -53.38 -28.25
C ASN A 933 -29.01 -53.32 -28.63
N TYR A 934 -29.55 -52.11 -28.86
CA TYR A 934 -30.92 -51.95 -29.37
C TYR A 934 -31.08 -52.57 -30.77
N ASN A 935 -30.11 -52.40 -31.66
CA ASN A 935 -30.08 -53.07 -32.97
C ASN A 935 -29.95 -54.61 -32.87
N GLN A 936 -29.52 -55.12 -31.71
CA GLN A 936 -29.54 -56.55 -31.35
C GLN A 936 -30.80 -56.97 -30.56
N LYS A 937 -31.84 -56.11 -30.48
CA LYS A 937 -33.18 -56.34 -29.90
C LYS A 937 -33.27 -56.56 -28.38
N LYS A 938 -32.41 -55.93 -27.58
CA LYS A 938 -32.37 -56.12 -26.12
C LYS A 938 -32.98 -54.91 -25.39
N VAL A 939 -34.29 -54.92 -25.12
CA VAL A 939 -35.03 -53.73 -24.65
C VAL A 939 -34.68 -53.29 -23.23
N ASP A 940 -34.62 -54.19 -22.25
CA ASP A 940 -34.27 -53.81 -20.87
C ASP A 940 -32.80 -53.36 -20.75
N GLU A 941 -31.91 -53.96 -21.57
CA GLU A 941 -30.53 -53.48 -21.71
C GLU A 941 -30.46 -52.11 -22.40
N ALA A 942 -31.34 -51.84 -23.37
CA ALA A 942 -31.47 -50.50 -23.95
C ALA A 942 -31.99 -49.49 -22.93
N VAL A 943 -32.96 -49.83 -22.07
CA VAL A 943 -33.40 -48.95 -20.96
C VAL A 943 -32.25 -48.64 -20.01
N LYS A 944 -31.43 -49.63 -19.65
CA LYS A 944 -30.22 -49.41 -18.83
C LYS A 944 -29.22 -48.49 -19.53
N ARG A 945 -28.84 -48.79 -20.78
CA ARG A 945 -27.85 -48.02 -21.56
C ARG A 945 -28.33 -46.61 -21.91
N PHE A 946 -29.63 -46.42 -22.14
CA PHE A 946 -30.20 -45.09 -22.31
C PHE A 946 -30.36 -44.35 -20.98
N THR A 947 -30.62 -45.03 -19.86
CA THR A 947 -30.52 -44.39 -18.54
C THR A 947 -29.07 -43.95 -18.29
N ALA A 948 -28.07 -44.77 -18.58
CA ALA A 948 -26.67 -44.38 -18.51
C ALA A 948 -26.36 -43.18 -19.43
N ALA A 949 -26.71 -43.24 -20.73
CA ALA A 949 -26.48 -42.12 -21.65
C ALA A 949 -27.24 -40.82 -21.25
N ALA A 950 -28.41 -40.93 -20.62
CA ALA A 950 -29.21 -39.82 -20.07
C ALA A 950 -28.69 -39.24 -18.73
N GLU A 951 -27.82 -39.99 -18.06
CA GLU A 951 -27.16 -39.66 -16.79
C GLU A 951 -25.65 -39.43 -16.98
N LEU A 952 -25.13 -39.55 -18.21
CA LEU A 952 -23.77 -39.20 -18.62
C LEU A 952 -23.76 -37.96 -19.53
N SER A 953 -24.72 -37.86 -20.45
CA SER A 953 -24.86 -36.69 -21.31
C SER A 953 -25.97 -35.76 -20.82
N PRO A 954 -25.73 -34.44 -20.87
CA PRO A 954 -26.75 -33.43 -20.70
C PRO A 954 -27.06 -32.65 -21.99
N GLY A 955 -26.47 -33.10 -23.10
CA GLY A 955 -26.61 -32.47 -24.40
C GLY A 955 -27.61 -33.22 -25.25
N ARG A 956 -27.41 -33.14 -26.57
CA ARG A 956 -28.18 -33.87 -27.58
C ARG A 956 -28.35 -35.35 -27.24
N THR A 957 -27.26 -36.02 -26.88
CA THR A 957 -27.20 -37.47 -26.64
C THR A 957 -28.05 -37.86 -25.43
N GLY A 958 -28.04 -37.06 -24.36
CA GLY A 958 -28.82 -37.29 -23.15
C GLY A 958 -30.29 -36.95 -23.27
N ALA A 959 -30.62 -35.84 -23.95
CA ALA A 959 -32.01 -35.46 -24.23
C ALA A 959 -32.69 -36.50 -25.11
N ARG A 960 -31.98 -36.99 -26.14
CA ARG A 960 -32.38 -38.14 -26.97
C ARG A 960 -32.64 -39.38 -26.11
N ALA A 961 -31.77 -39.68 -25.15
CA ALA A 961 -31.91 -40.84 -24.29
C ALA A 961 -33.10 -40.71 -23.30
N ARG A 962 -33.30 -39.57 -22.63
CA ARG A 962 -34.48 -39.33 -21.75
C ARG A 962 -35.80 -39.33 -22.51
N PHE A 963 -35.83 -38.82 -23.76
CA PHE A 963 -37.01 -38.94 -24.62
C PHE A 963 -37.35 -40.41 -24.88
N MET A 964 -36.38 -41.25 -25.27
CA MET A 964 -36.60 -42.68 -25.48
C MET A 964 -37.07 -43.40 -24.19
N LEU A 965 -36.62 -42.97 -23.00
CA LEU A 965 -37.15 -43.51 -21.73
C LEU A 965 -38.60 -43.12 -21.49
N GLY A 966 -38.99 -41.87 -21.77
CA GLY A 966 -40.36 -41.39 -21.61
C GLY A 966 -41.35 -42.16 -22.50
N GLU A 967 -40.99 -42.41 -23.77
CA GLU A 967 -41.76 -43.27 -24.68
C GLU A 967 -41.98 -44.67 -24.11
N LEU A 968 -40.93 -45.29 -23.56
CA LEU A 968 -40.99 -46.62 -22.97
C LEU A 968 -41.80 -46.69 -21.66
N TYR A 969 -41.99 -45.56 -20.96
CA TYR A 969 -42.96 -45.45 -19.83
C TYR A 969 -44.38 -45.15 -20.32
N PHE A 970 -44.53 -44.38 -21.40
CA PHE A 970 -45.82 -44.10 -22.03
C PHE A 970 -46.46 -45.38 -22.58
N GLU A 971 -45.70 -46.23 -23.27
CA GLU A 971 -46.14 -47.55 -23.73
C GLU A 971 -46.61 -48.46 -22.57
N LYS A 972 -46.09 -48.23 -21.35
CA LYS A 972 -46.47 -48.92 -20.11
C LYS A 972 -47.62 -48.26 -19.34
N LYS A 973 -48.13 -47.10 -19.80
CA LYS A 973 -49.25 -46.33 -19.23
C LYS A 973 -49.02 -45.70 -17.84
N ASP A 974 -47.77 -45.54 -17.41
CA ASP A 974 -47.44 -44.79 -16.19
C ASP A 974 -47.30 -43.30 -16.52
N TYR A 975 -48.42 -42.58 -16.50
CA TYR A 975 -48.45 -41.18 -16.96
C TYR A 975 -47.73 -40.20 -16.01
N PRO A 976 -47.82 -40.29 -14.67
CA PRO A 976 -47.01 -39.44 -13.79
C PRO A 976 -45.50 -39.67 -13.95
N ALA A 977 -45.05 -40.91 -14.16
CA ALA A 977 -43.62 -41.17 -14.42
C ALA A 977 -43.19 -40.65 -15.80
N ALA A 978 -43.99 -40.89 -16.85
CA ALA A 978 -43.73 -40.35 -18.19
C ALA A 978 -43.71 -38.82 -18.18
N GLU A 979 -44.68 -38.19 -17.49
CA GLU A 979 -44.73 -36.74 -17.28
C GLU A 979 -43.47 -36.22 -16.58
N ALA A 980 -42.99 -36.92 -15.54
CA ALA A 980 -41.76 -36.55 -14.84
C ALA A 980 -40.48 -36.75 -15.70
N GLN A 981 -40.45 -37.66 -16.68
CA GLN A 981 -39.34 -37.78 -17.64
C GLN A 981 -39.40 -36.69 -18.70
N PHE A 982 -40.57 -36.47 -19.31
CA PHE A 982 -40.71 -35.45 -20.34
C PHE A 982 -40.58 -34.03 -19.77
N LYS A 983 -41.05 -33.75 -18.54
CA LYS A 983 -40.78 -32.48 -17.83
C LYS A 983 -39.27 -32.28 -17.61
N ARG A 984 -38.48 -33.34 -17.36
CA ARG A 984 -37.01 -33.24 -17.29
C ARG A 984 -36.34 -32.98 -18.63
N VAL A 985 -36.98 -33.27 -19.77
CA VAL A 985 -36.47 -32.88 -21.10
C VAL A 985 -36.89 -31.44 -21.44
N VAL A 986 -38.14 -31.08 -21.18
CA VAL A 986 -38.74 -29.79 -21.55
C VAL A 986 -38.33 -28.64 -20.64
N LEU A 987 -38.20 -28.88 -19.33
CA LEU A 987 -37.76 -27.88 -18.35
C LEU A 987 -36.24 -27.98 -18.06
N GLY A 988 -35.65 -29.16 -18.24
CA GLY A 988 -34.21 -29.38 -18.12
C GLY A 988 -33.46 -29.21 -19.45
N PHE A 989 -32.19 -29.59 -19.49
CA PHE A 989 -31.31 -29.45 -20.68
C PHE A 989 -31.24 -28.01 -21.24
N GLY A 990 -31.46 -27.00 -20.39
CA GLY A 990 -31.53 -25.58 -20.76
C GLY A 990 -32.93 -25.06 -21.12
N GLY A 991 -33.98 -25.90 -21.07
CA GLY A 991 -35.36 -25.50 -21.32
C GLY A 991 -35.56 -24.87 -22.70
N ALA A 992 -36.31 -23.77 -22.79
CA ALA A 992 -36.48 -23.00 -24.03
C ALA A 992 -35.18 -22.39 -24.59
N GLY A 993 -34.13 -22.29 -23.77
CA GLY A 993 -32.79 -21.81 -24.14
C GLY A 993 -31.81 -22.93 -24.49
N SER A 994 -32.28 -24.17 -24.72
CA SER A 994 -31.43 -25.29 -25.09
C SER A 994 -30.67 -25.06 -26.40
N VAL A 995 -29.60 -25.83 -26.63
CA VAL A 995 -28.88 -25.83 -27.91
C VAL A 995 -29.76 -26.41 -29.03
N ASP A 996 -29.60 -25.93 -30.26
CA ASP A 996 -30.45 -26.31 -31.41
C ASP A 996 -30.51 -27.83 -31.67
N GLU A 997 -29.49 -28.57 -31.25
CA GLU A 997 -29.44 -30.02 -31.39
C GLU A 997 -30.32 -30.78 -30.38
N VAL A 998 -30.67 -30.14 -29.25
CA VAL A 998 -31.57 -30.67 -28.21
C VAL A 998 -33.03 -30.35 -28.52
N LYS A 999 -33.32 -29.19 -29.13
CA LYS A 999 -34.69 -28.73 -29.47
C LYS A 999 -35.58 -29.77 -30.17
N PRO A 1000 -35.10 -30.58 -31.15
CA PRO A 1000 -35.90 -31.64 -31.75
C PRO A 1000 -36.39 -32.72 -30.76
N TRP A 1001 -35.69 -32.92 -29.64
CA TRP A 1001 -36.09 -33.85 -28.58
C TRP A 1001 -37.04 -33.21 -27.58
N GLN A 1002 -36.88 -31.92 -27.30
CA GLN A 1002 -37.84 -31.14 -26.50
C GLN A 1002 -39.20 -30.99 -27.19
N ALA A 1003 -39.21 -30.73 -28.51
CA ALA A 1003 -40.44 -30.70 -29.31
C ALA A 1003 -41.23 -32.02 -29.19
N LYS A 1004 -40.52 -33.15 -29.26
CA LYS A 1004 -41.10 -34.49 -29.08
C LYS A 1004 -41.58 -34.71 -27.65
N SER A 1005 -40.77 -34.40 -26.64
CA SER A 1005 -41.17 -34.55 -25.23
C SER A 1005 -42.34 -33.64 -24.82
N ALA A 1006 -42.44 -32.42 -25.35
CA ALA A 1006 -43.59 -31.54 -25.10
C ALA A 1006 -44.86 -32.07 -25.79
N TYR A 1007 -44.76 -32.63 -26.99
CA TYR A 1007 -45.89 -33.31 -27.64
C TYR A 1007 -46.39 -34.48 -26.80
N GLU A 1008 -45.48 -35.28 -26.24
CA GLU A 1008 -45.84 -36.41 -25.39
C GLU A 1008 -46.32 -35.97 -23.99
N LEU A 1009 -45.89 -34.84 -23.43
CA LEU A 1009 -46.53 -34.24 -22.24
C LEU A 1009 -47.99 -33.87 -22.49
N GLY A 1010 -48.27 -33.33 -23.68
CA GLY A 1010 -49.63 -33.09 -24.16
C GLY A 1010 -50.44 -34.39 -24.16
N ARG A 1011 -49.88 -35.47 -24.73
CA ARG A 1011 -50.51 -36.80 -24.77
C ARG A 1011 -50.70 -37.42 -23.38
N CYS A 1012 -49.72 -37.33 -22.47
CA CYS A 1012 -49.81 -37.84 -21.10
C CYS A 1012 -50.98 -37.21 -20.34
N ASN A 1013 -51.14 -35.89 -20.46
CA ASN A 1013 -52.24 -35.17 -19.82
C ASN A 1013 -53.57 -35.44 -20.53
N GLU A 1014 -53.59 -35.43 -21.87
CA GLU A 1014 -54.80 -35.67 -22.67
C GLU A 1014 -55.44 -37.04 -22.38
N VAL A 1015 -54.64 -38.11 -22.28
CA VAL A 1015 -55.16 -39.45 -21.97
C VAL A 1015 -55.76 -39.53 -20.56
N ARG A 1016 -55.27 -38.72 -19.61
CA ARG A 1016 -55.82 -38.61 -18.24
C ARG A 1016 -57.12 -37.81 -18.15
N ILE A 1017 -57.42 -36.93 -19.12
CA ILE A 1017 -58.68 -36.14 -19.14
C ILE A 1017 -59.91 -37.06 -19.12
N ARG A 1018 -59.85 -38.21 -19.80
CA ARG A 1018 -60.96 -39.18 -19.90
C ARG A 1018 -61.40 -39.72 -18.54
N ASP A 1019 -60.46 -39.86 -17.61
CA ASP A 1019 -60.66 -40.56 -16.34
C ASP A 1019 -60.66 -39.58 -15.12
N ALA A 1020 -60.66 -38.26 -15.36
CA ALA A 1020 -60.51 -37.22 -14.34
C ALA A 1020 -61.74 -36.27 -14.22
N VAL A 1021 -61.94 -35.69 -13.03
CA VAL A 1021 -63.07 -34.79 -12.72
C VAL A 1021 -62.63 -33.53 -11.95
N GLY A 1022 -63.49 -32.50 -11.90
CA GLY A 1022 -63.30 -31.29 -11.09
C GLY A 1022 -62.01 -30.51 -11.41
N ALA A 1023 -61.40 -29.95 -10.37
CA ALA A 1023 -60.15 -29.18 -10.50
C ALA A 1023 -59.00 -29.97 -11.16
N ALA A 1024 -58.97 -31.29 -10.99
CA ALA A 1024 -57.99 -32.15 -11.66
C ALA A 1024 -58.23 -32.24 -13.17
N ARG A 1025 -59.48 -32.37 -13.63
CA ARG A 1025 -59.81 -32.33 -15.08
C ARG A 1025 -59.42 -30.99 -15.70
N VAL A 1026 -59.70 -29.88 -15.00
CA VAL A 1026 -59.30 -28.53 -15.44
C VAL A 1026 -57.77 -28.39 -15.50
N HIS A 1027 -57.05 -28.89 -14.50
CA HIS A 1027 -55.59 -28.91 -14.49
C HIS A 1027 -55.01 -29.73 -15.65
N TYR A 1028 -55.52 -30.93 -15.93
CA TYR A 1028 -55.04 -31.74 -17.06
C TYR A 1028 -55.39 -31.15 -18.43
N ILE A 1029 -56.56 -30.53 -18.61
CA ILE A 1029 -56.87 -29.78 -19.83
C ILE A 1029 -55.88 -28.61 -19.98
N SER A 1030 -55.61 -27.87 -18.90
CA SER A 1030 -54.65 -26.76 -18.89
C SER A 1030 -53.24 -27.20 -19.25
N GLU A 1031 -52.69 -28.22 -18.60
CA GLU A 1031 -51.34 -28.74 -18.91
C GLU A 1031 -51.28 -29.37 -20.31
N ALA A 1032 -52.32 -30.10 -20.76
CA ALA A 1032 -52.34 -30.65 -22.12
C ALA A 1032 -52.32 -29.56 -23.20
N THR A 1033 -53.17 -28.52 -23.04
CA THR A 1033 -53.22 -27.36 -23.93
C THR A 1033 -51.91 -26.58 -23.91
N LYS A 1034 -51.33 -26.37 -22.73
CA LYS A 1034 -50.01 -25.73 -22.53
C LYS A 1034 -48.91 -26.46 -23.32
N TYR A 1035 -48.76 -27.78 -23.14
CA TYR A 1035 -47.66 -28.50 -23.76
C TYR A 1035 -47.86 -28.77 -25.26
N TYR A 1036 -49.07 -29.06 -25.75
CA TYR A 1036 -49.29 -29.09 -27.19
C TYR A 1036 -49.16 -27.70 -27.84
N GLY A 1037 -49.63 -26.65 -27.15
CA GLY A 1037 -49.43 -25.26 -27.56
C GLY A 1037 -47.95 -24.95 -27.76
N MET A 1038 -47.14 -25.27 -26.75
CA MET A 1038 -45.67 -25.15 -26.76
C MET A 1038 -45.03 -25.82 -27.99
N VAL A 1039 -45.49 -26.99 -28.43
CA VAL A 1039 -44.95 -27.63 -29.66
C VAL A 1039 -45.25 -26.81 -30.91
N VAL A 1040 -46.48 -26.30 -31.03
CA VAL A 1040 -46.92 -25.52 -32.19
C VAL A 1040 -46.28 -24.13 -32.22
N SER A 1041 -46.11 -23.49 -31.06
CA SER A 1041 -45.52 -22.15 -30.94
C SER A 1041 -44.00 -22.17 -31.02
N ASP A 1042 -43.35 -23.06 -30.26
CA ASP A 1042 -41.91 -22.96 -29.99
C ASP A 1042 -41.09 -23.84 -30.95
N TYR A 1043 -41.71 -24.88 -31.52
CA TYR A 1043 -41.05 -25.83 -32.43
C TYR A 1043 -41.79 -26.04 -33.78
N PRO A 1044 -42.22 -24.97 -34.50
CA PRO A 1044 -43.08 -25.08 -35.68
C PRO A 1044 -42.46 -25.82 -36.87
N GLN A 1045 -41.13 -25.98 -36.90
CA GLN A 1045 -40.40 -26.73 -37.94
C GLN A 1045 -40.20 -28.23 -37.58
N ALA A 1046 -40.56 -28.64 -36.36
CA ALA A 1046 -40.53 -30.05 -35.96
C ALA A 1046 -41.68 -30.82 -36.65
N ALA A 1047 -41.49 -32.12 -36.92
CA ALA A 1047 -42.50 -32.95 -37.57
C ALA A 1047 -43.77 -33.08 -36.70
N GLU A 1048 -43.59 -33.00 -35.39
CA GLU A 1048 -44.58 -33.16 -34.33
C GLU A 1048 -45.55 -31.98 -34.25
N ALA A 1049 -45.17 -30.77 -34.71
CA ALA A 1049 -46.02 -29.58 -34.63
C ALA A 1049 -47.34 -29.72 -35.41
N LYS A 1050 -47.32 -30.40 -36.56
CA LYS A 1050 -48.55 -30.70 -37.33
C LYS A 1050 -49.46 -31.69 -36.60
N LEU A 1051 -48.90 -32.60 -35.82
CA LEU A 1051 -49.65 -33.55 -34.99
C LEU A 1051 -50.24 -32.83 -33.77
N ALA A 1052 -49.44 -32.02 -33.07
CA ALA A 1052 -49.87 -31.19 -31.93
C ALA A 1052 -51.06 -30.29 -32.29
N ALA A 1053 -50.99 -29.59 -33.42
CA ALA A 1053 -52.08 -28.75 -33.93
C ALA A 1053 -53.36 -29.53 -34.25
N SER A 1054 -53.26 -30.83 -34.55
CA SER A 1054 -54.43 -31.71 -34.73
C SER A 1054 -54.99 -32.25 -33.40
N ARG A 1055 -54.17 -32.33 -32.34
CA ARG A 1055 -54.61 -32.73 -30.99
C ARG A 1055 -55.26 -31.59 -30.23
N LEU A 1056 -54.75 -30.37 -30.32
CA LEU A 1056 -55.40 -29.16 -29.77
C LEU A 1056 -56.85 -29.04 -30.24
N LYS A 1057 -57.11 -29.17 -31.56
CA LYS A 1057 -58.45 -29.16 -32.16
C LYS A 1057 -59.38 -30.31 -31.72
N ALA A 1058 -58.84 -31.33 -31.04
CA ALA A 1058 -59.61 -32.39 -30.40
C ALA A 1058 -59.89 -32.09 -28.92
N ILE A 1059 -58.93 -31.48 -28.21
CA ILE A 1059 -59.08 -30.99 -26.83
C ILE A 1059 -60.05 -29.80 -26.74
N ASP A 1060 -60.05 -28.90 -27.74
CA ASP A 1060 -60.99 -27.76 -27.85
C ASP A 1060 -62.48 -28.18 -27.90
N LYS A 1061 -62.78 -29.48 -27.86
CA LYS A 1061 -64.12 -30.08 -27.88
C LYS A 1061 -64.45 -30.87 -26.60
N LEU A 1062 -63.61 -30.80 -25.56
CA LEU A 1062 -63.71 -31.53 -24.27
C LEU A 1062 -64.06 -30.62 -23.08
#